data_AF-A0A9E5S2Y9-F1
#
_entry.id   AF-A0A9E5S2Y9-F1
#
_cell.length_a   1.000
_cell.length_b   1.000
_cell.length_c   1.000
_cell.angle_alpha   90.00
_cell.angle_beta   90.00
_cell.angle_gamma   90.00
#
_symmetry.space_group_name_H-M   'P 1'
#
loop_
_entity.id
_entity.type
_entity.pdbx_description
1 polymer ?
#
loop_
_entity_poly.entity_id
_entity_poly.type
_entity_poly.pdbx_seq_one_letter_code
_entity_poly.pdbx_strand_id
1 'polypeptide(L)'
;MQNAELVNFNRSPLSPEITNNTSNTFDDNFPISTSSAPLAADVVGGDQTLISTGGSKNYASTAIVVDPNLTVSGTQTLNAARVLIGGFIADKDELGVSGQTGTSGTLTGGISWSYDDTTGVLSLDGDSTVANYQAALRSITYTNATPTDPGTARTIRFSLGNLLSNPENGHFYDFVDDNVGISWTAARDAAGAVDNTYFGRKGYLTTITSQEEQNFVQQRVAGNGWIGANDAETEGTWKWVTGPEAGTTFWNGTSNGSTPDGQYANWDTANNEPNDDVFDTTIASGEDYAHIVGNSGAGNIGKWNDLPDDQDYSQLTAYEPQGYIVEYGGLAGDTTQSIAGSVTVNFGGTNLNNPITTPDFNGDGNPELLWRNYRVSGGDSGKNHLWVLDYDQSATNKFPLNPATQAITPTVNSNWEIEGLFDFNQDGITDIVWRNYGTGANKGTNTIWIMKNDANGISVDTTKSGAFDAVTDTTWEIEGVADLDKDGNPNILWRNYGTGDDKGKNVIWEIDATSFAINAAETKSLTTVEDTTWEIEGWSDMTGDGTPDLIWRNYGTGTDQGKNAVWKLNADTKTATTNAYYNPTTDFYSLTTVADRTWEIEDVIDFDNDGIGDILWRNYGTGADDKGKNIIWGMTSGGDLNPAKFSPITRVDDTTWEIEGVADYTRDGIPDIVWRNYGTGADKGKNIIWGMKIENSKAVLDTTKTSQIIPVEDLAWEIEGPSPKNELL
;
A
#
# COMPACT_ATOMS: atom_id res chain seq x y z
N MET A 1 -46.69 41.64 -42.71
CA MET A 1 -47.90 40.97 -42.19
C MET A 1 -47.50 39.51 -41.99
N GLN A 2 -47.08 39.18 -40.76
CA GLN A 2 -47.79 38.29 -39.80
C GLN A 2 -47.81 36.83 -40.29
N ASN A 3 -47.48 35.77 -39.54
CA ASN A 3 -47.11 35.54 -38.14
C ASN A 3 -46.48 34.13 -38.10
N ALA A 4 -45.50 33.89 -37.24
CA ALA A 4 -45.31 32.59 -36.61
C ALA A 4 -44.56 32.80 -35.29
N GLU A 5 -45.14 32.25 -34.23
CA GLU A 5 -44.95 32.52 -32.82
C GLU A 5 -43.58 32.10 -32.25
N LEU A 6 -43.09 32.92 -31.32
CA LEU A 6 -42.04 32.64 -30.37
C LEU A 6 -42.53 31.62 -29.33
N VAL A 7 -41.79 30.52 -29.18
CA VAL A 7 -41.73 29.77 -27.92
C VAL A 7 -40.25 29.71 -27.52
N ASN A 8 -39.93 30.43 -26.45
CA ASN A 8 -38.66 30.35 -25.73
C ASN A 8 -38.45 28.92 -25.21
N PHE A 9 -37.31 28.32 -25.51
CA PHE A 9 -36.69 27.34 -24.62
C PHE A 9 -35.33 27.87 -24.16
N ASN A 10 -35.17 27.80 -22.85
CA ASN A 10 -34.07 28.34 -22.08
C ASN A 10 -32.72 27.72 -22.46
N ARG A 11 -31.71 28.56 -22.21
CA ARG A 11 -30.26 28.35 -22.28
C ARG A 11 -29.83 27.00 -21.69
N SER A 12 -29.04 26.26 -22.47
CA SER A 12 -28.11 25.24 -21.98
C SER A 12 -26.84 25.95 -21.48
N PRO A 13 -26.31 25.69 -20.27
CA PRO A 13 -24.96 26.09 -19.94
C PRO A 13 -23.98 25.24 -20.75
N LEU A 14 -22.98 25.91 -21.31
CA LEU A 14 -21.89 25.31 -22.06
C LEU A 14 -20.95 24.65 -21.06
N SER A 15 -20.77 23.33 -21.16
CA SER A 15 -19.61 22.64 -20.63
C SER A 15 -18.54 22.65 -21.71
N PRO A 16 -17.32 23.18 -21.50
CA PRO A 16 -16.18 22.78 -22.29
C PRO A 16 -15.66 21.44 -21.74
N GLU A 17 -15.66 20.40 -22.58
CA GLU A 17 -14.84 19.20 -22.39
C GLU A 17 -13.38 19.62 -22.16
N ILE A 18 -12.78 19.18 -21.05
CA ILE A 18 -11.33 19.24 -20.84
C ILE A 18 -10.75 17.92 -21.37
N THR A 19 -10.04 17.98 -22.51
CA THR A 19 -9.34 16.83 -23.09
C THR A 19 -7.89 16.75 -22.63
N ASN A 20 -7.50 15.56 -22.15
CA ASN A 20 -6.19 15.07 -21.68
C ASN A 20 -4.92 15.79 -22.16
N ASN A 21 -4.03 16.05 -21.19
CA ASN A 21 -2.60 16.32 -21.40
C ASN A 21 -1.81 15.01 -21.24
N THR A 22 -1.12 14.54 -22.28
CA THR A 22 -0.54 13.18 -22.37
C THR A 22 0.97 13.13 -22.08
N SER A 23 1.45 13.70 -20.97
CA SER A 23 2.87 13.59 -20.62
C SER A 23 3.13 13.88 -19.14
N ASN A 24 2.74 12.98 -18.23
CA ASN A 24 3.42 12.83 -16.94
C ASN A 24 3.27 11.41 -16.39
N THR A 25 4.34 10.80 -15.88
CA THR A 25 4.39 9.38 -15.47
C THR A 25 3.89 9.13 -14.04
N PHE A 26 2.91 9.93 -13.58
CA PHE A 26 2.24 9.75 -12.29
C PHE A 26 0.72 9.86 -12.50
N ASP A 27 0.02 8.75 -12.23
CA ASP A 27 -1.43 8.62 -11.97
C ASP A 27 -2.33 9.58 -12.79
N ASP A 28 -2.40 9.31 -14.09
CA ASP A 28 -2.83 10.24 -15.14
C ASP A 28 -4.37 10.36 -15.30
N ASN A 29 -5.19 10.22 -14.24
CA ASN A 29 -6.66 10.31 -14.35
C ASN A 29 -7.39 10.63 -13.02
N PHE A 30 -6.96 11.64 -12.27
CA PHE A 30 -7.79 12.09 -11.14
C PHE A 30 -8.96 12.99 -11.63
N PRO A 31 -10.19 12.76 -11.14
CA PRO A 31 -11.39 13.55 -11.41
C PRO A 31 -11.33 15.02 -11.02
N ILE A 32 -12.09 15.80 -11.77
CA ILE A 32 -12.66 17.07 -11.31
C ILE A 32 -13.85 16.76 -10.39
N SER A 33 -13.75 17.06 -9.09
CA SER A 33 -14.98 17.25 -8.29
C SER A 33 -15.56 18.59 -8.69
N THR A 34 -16.45 18.61 -9.69
CA THR A 34 -17.23 19.82 -9.96
C THR A 34 -18.32 19.92 -8.90
N SER A 35 -18.18 20.88 -7.98
CA SER A 35 -19.35 21.31 -7.22
C SER A 35 -20.33 21.89 -8.23
N SER A 36 -21.55 21.35 -8.31
CA SER A 36 -22.59 21.90 -9.18
C SER A 36 -23.36 23.06 -8.51
N ALA A 37 -22.85 23.62 -7.40
CA ALA A 37 -23.44 24.81 -6.81
C ALA A 37 -22.46 25.54 -5.88
N PRO A 38 -22.33 26.87 -6.00
CA PRO A 38 -21.91 27.72 -4.90
C PRO A 38 -23.14 27.85 -4.00
N LEU A 39 -23.35 26.89 -3.11
CA LEU A 39 -24.14 27.15 -1.92
C LEU A 39 -23.14 27.35 -0.81
N ALA A 40 -23.08 28.61 -0.36
CA ALA A 40 -22.46 29.03 0.87
C ALA A 40 -22.53 27.91 1.91
N ALA A 41 -21.39 27.63 2.52
CA ALA A 41 -21.22 26.64 3.57
C ALA A 41 -22.35 26.67 4.61
N ASP A 42 -23.41 25.90 4.38
CA ASP A 42 -24.20 25.34 5.47
C ASP A 42 -23.31 24.26 6.07
N VAL A 43 -22.40 24.68 6.96
CA VAL A 43 -21.48 23.88 7.79
C VAL A 43 -21.34 22.43 7.29
N VAL A 44 -20.52 22.23 6.26
CA VAL A 44 -20.15 20.88 5.82
C VAL A 44 -19.26 20.28 6.89
N GLY A 45 -19.76 19.26 7.57
CA GLY A 45 -18.97 18.50 8.54
C GLY A 45 -18.79 19.24 9.87
N GLY A 46 -19.23 18.59 10.93
CA GLY A 46 -19.03 18.97 12.31
C GLY A 46 -18.14 17.96 13.04
N ASP A 47 -18.74 17.11 13.87
CA ASP A 47 -18.02 16.16 14.73
C ASP A 47 -17.81 14.78 14.08
N GLN A 48 -18.02 14.63 12.76
CA GLN A 48 -17.99 13.33 12.11
C GLN A 48 -16.61 12.86 11.69
N THR A 49 -16.24 11.66 12.13
CA THR A 49 -14.90 11.08 11.93
C THR A 49 -15.03 9.76 11.19
N LEU A 50 -14.16 9.53 10.21
CA LEU A 50 -13.91 8.20 9.68
C LEU A 50 -12.97 7.47 10.66
N ILE A 51 -13.50 6.53 11.44
CA ILE A 51 -12.74 5.90 12.54
C ILE A 51 -11.85 4.77 12.01
N SER A 52 -12.37 3.95 11.10
CA SER A 52 -11.63 2.82 10.53
C SER A 52 -12.00 2.65 9.07
N THR A 53 -11.00 2.78 8.20
CA THR A 53 -10.98 2.34 6.81
C THR A 53 -9.52 1.99 6.52
N GLY A 54 -9.24 0.89 5.82
CA GLY A 54 -7.87 0.42 5.68
C GLY A 54 -7.76 -1.03 5.24
N GLY A 55 -6.54 -1.42 4.87
CA GLY A 55 -6.21 -2.78 4.44
C GLY A 55 -6.37 -3.01 2.94
N SER A 56 -6.24 -4.28 2.54
CA SER A 56 -6.24 -4.69 1.14
C SER A 56 -7.39 -5.66 0.84
N LYS A 57 -7.87 -5.65 -0.41
CA LYS A 57 -8.85 -6.58 -0.97
C LYS A 57 -8.33 -7.17 -2.26
N ASN A 58 -8.62 -8.44 -2.49
CA ASN A 58 -8.26 -9.11 -3.74
C ASN A 58 -9.47 -9.15 -4.67
N TYR A 59 -9.30 -8.63 -5.89
CA TYR A 59 -10.28 -8.69 -6.96
C TYR A 59 -9.91 -9.81 -7.92
N ALA A 60 -10.77 -10.84 -7.99
CA ALA A 60 -10.56 -11.97 -8.91
C ALA A 60 -11.36 -11.80 -10.21
N SER A 61 -12.70 -11.77 -10.14
CA SER A 61 -13.55 -11.71 -11.35
C SER A 61 -14.99 -11.23 -11.11
N THR A 62 -15.38 -10.95 -9.88
CA THR A 62 -16.72 -10.48 -9.52
C THR A 62 -16.64 -9.27 -8.61
N ALA A 63 -17.69 -8.45 -8.62
CA ALA A 63 -17.78 -7.25 -7.79
C ALA A 63 -17.47 -7.58 -6.32
N ILE A 64 -16.51 -6.85 -5.75
CA ILE A 64 -16.19 -6.94 -4.32
C ILE A 64 -16.77 -5.75 -3.60
N VAL A 65 -17.22 -5.93 -2.35
CA VAL A 65 -17.50 -4.79 -1.46
C VAL A 65 -16.16 -4.33 -0.88
N VAL A 66 -15.82 -3.06 -1.09
CA VAL A 66 -14.47 -2.53 -0.81
C VAL A 66 -14.16 -2.56 0.69
N ASP A 67 -15.05 -2.01 1.52
CA ASP A 67 -14.91 -2.07 2.98
C ASP A 67 -16.27 -2.26 3.67
N PRO A 68 -16.70 -3.52 3.93
CA PRO A 68 -17.95 -3.78 4.64
C PRO A 68 -17.90 -3.41 6.14
N ASN A 69 -16.72 -3.15 6.68
CA ASN A 69 -16.51 -2.88 8.11
C ASN A 69 -16.25 -1.39 8.41
N LEU A 70 -16.09 -0.54 7.39
CA LEU A 70 -15.84 0.91 7.51
C LEU A 70 -16.70 1.56 8.59
N THR A 71 -16.10 2.28 9.53
CA THR A 71 -16.85 2.95 10.62
C THR A 71 -16.81 4.46 10.50
N VAL A 72 -17.99 5.08 10.63
CA VAL A 72 -18.15 6.54 10.70
C VAL A 72 -18.79 6.87 12.04
N SER A 73 -18.22 7.83 12.76
CA SER A 73 -18.79 8.38 14.00
C SER A 73 -19.16 9.85 13.83
N GLY A 74 -19.80 10.40 14.85
CA GLY A 74 -20.32 11.77 14.90
C GLY A 74 -21.81 11.78 15.15
N THR A 75 -22.32 12.94 15.55
CA THR A 75 -23.74 13.11 15.91
C THR A 75 -24.49 14.00 14.93
N GLN A 76 -23.78 14.83 14.17
CA GLN A 76 -24.37 15.74 13.18
C GLN A 76 -24.66 15.02 11.85
N THR A 77 -25.54 15.58 11.04
CA THR A 77 -25.85 15.07 9.69
C THR A 77 -24.67 15.27 8.73
N LEU A 78 -24.50 14.34 7.80
CA LEU A 78 -23.61 14.48 6.65
C LEU A 78 -24.47 14.81 5.42
N ASN A 79 -23.89 15.55 4.49
CA ASN A 79 -24.56 15.95 3.25
C ASN A 79 -23.86 15.43 1.99
N ALA A 80 -22.63 14.93 2.13
CA ALA A 80 -21.87 14.35 1.04
C ALA A 80 -20.82 13.33 1.52
N ALA A 81 -20.41 12.44 0.61
CA ALA A 81 -19.18 11.67 0.64
C ALA A 81 -18.68 11.43 -0.79
N ARG A 82 -17.38 11.18 -0.96
CA ARG A 82 -16.75 10.85 -2.24
C ARG A 82 -15.92 9.57 -2.12
N VAL A 83 -15.93 8.76 -3.16
CA VAL A 83 -15.06 7.58 -3.28
C VAL A 83 -14.33 7.64 -4.62
N LEU A 84 -13.01 7.55 -4.59
CA LEU A 84 -12.13 7.68 -5.76
C LEU A 84 -11.33 6.39 -5.97
N ILE A 85 -11.11 6.04 -7.23
CA ILE A 85 -10.11 5.03 -7.62
C ILE A 85 -8.78 5.75 -7.92
N GLY A 86 -7.73 5.50 -7.14
CA GLY A 86 -6.34 5.82 -7.48
C GLY A 86 -5.74 4.73 -8.38
N GLY A 87 -4.94 5.10 -9.36
CA GLY A 87 -4.52 4.20 -10.45
C GLY A 87 -5.59 3.96 -11.51
N PHE A 88 -6.64 4.79 -11.58
CA PHE A 88 -7.83 4.56 -12.40
C PHE A 88 -7.52 4.37 -13.89
N ILE A 89 -8.05 3.28 -14.45
CA ILE A 89 -8.01 2.98 -15.88
C ILE A 89 -9.43 3.03 -16.44
N ALA A 90 -9.69 4.05 -17.25
CA ALA A 90 -10.93 4.21 -17.98
C ALA A 90 -11.27 2.95 -18.81
N ASP A 91 -12.57 2.67 -18.96
CA ASP A 91 -13.15 1.47 -19.60
C ASP A 91 -12.86 0.12 -18.92
N LYS A 92 -11.96 0.07 -17.92
CA LYS A 92 -11.66 -1.14 -17.15
C LYS A 92 -12.30 -1.11 -15.77
N ASP A 93 -12.04 -0.05 -15.01
CA ASP A 93 -12.43 0.02 -13.61
C ASP A 93 -13.82 0.64 -13.42
N GLU A 94 -14.57 0.17 -12.42
CA GLU A 94 -15.89 0.70 -12.09
C GLU A 94 -16.14 0.65 -10.57
N LEU A 95 -16.67 1.73 -10.01
CA LEU A 95 -17.27 1.73 -8.68
C LEU A 95 -18.79 1.60 -8.80
N GLY A 96 -19.38 0.85 -7.87
CA GLY A 96 -20.82 0.66 -7.80
C GLY A 96 -21.35 0.64 -6.38
N VAL A 97 -22.64 0.31 -6.26
CA VAL A 97 -23.30 0.10 -4.96
C VAL A 97 -23.93 -1.27 -4.92
N SER A 98 -23.63 -2.05 -3.89
CA SER A 98 -24.11 -3.41 -3.69
C SER A 98 -25.64 -3.49 -3.79
N GLY A 99 -26.14 -4.35 -4.67
CA GLY A 99 -27.57 -4.53 -4.92
C GLY A 99 -28.21 -3.46 -5.81
N GLN A 100 -27.45 -2.52 -6.35
CA GLN A 100 -27.89 -1.56 -7.38
C GLN A 100 -27.25 -1.89 -8.74
N THR A 101 -27.81 -1.33 -9.82
CA THR A 101 -27.29 -1.50 -11.20
C THR A 101 -27.26 -0.16 -11.92
N GLY A 102 -26.29 0.06 -12.81
CA GLY A 102 -26.11 1.32 -13.55
C GLY A 102 -25.14 2.26 -12.84
N THR A 103 -25.08 3.52 -13.26
CA THR A 103 -24.13 4.52 -12.74
C THR A 103 -24.76 5.56 -11.81
N SER A 104 -26.03 5.40 -11.42
CA SER A 104 -26.67 6.28 -10.43
C SER A 104 -27.92 5.67 -9.80
N GLY A 105 -28.34 6.22 -8.65
CA GLY A 105 -29.56 5.81 -7.97
C GLY A 105 -29.78 6.53 -6.64
N THR A 106 -30.66 5.97 -5.80
CA THR A 106 -30.97 6.51 -4.47
C THR A 106 -30.93 5.41 -3.43
N LEU A 107 -30.26 5.70 -2.31
CA LEU A 107 -30.10 4.81 -1.16
C LEU A 107 -31.01 5.23 -0.01
N THR A 108 -30.98 4.42 1.05
CA THR A 108 -31.70 4.71 2.29
C THR A 108 -31.34 6.09 2.84
N GLY A 109 -32.34 6.82 3.34
CA GLY A 109 -32.11 8.12 3.95
C GLY A 109 -32.00 9.27 2.96
N GLY A 110 -32.38 9.08 1.69
CA GLY A 110 -32.40 10.14 0.68
C GLY A 110 -31.05 10.44 0.04
N ILE A 111 -30.03 9.63 0.32
CA ILE A 111 -28.70 9.76 -0.29
C ILE A 111 -28.80 9.35 -1.75
N SER A 112 -28.52 10.27 -2.66
CA SER A 112 -28.36 9.99 -4.09
C SER A 112 -26.92 9.57 -4.34
N TRP A 113 -26.73 8.61 -5.24
CA TRP A 113 -25.40 8.19 -5.65
C TRP A 113 -25.24 8.29 -7.16
N SER A 114 -24.02 8.60 -7.62
CA SER A 114 -23.65 8.60 -9.03
C SER A 114 -22.18 8.24 -9.19
N TYR A 115 -21.84 7.51 -10.25
CA TYR A 115 -20.48 7.17 -10.64
C TYR A 115 -20.16 7.83 -11.99
N ASP A 116 -18.99 8.47 -12.06
CA ASP A 116 -18.40 9.03 -13.27
C ASP A 116 -17.32 8.06 -13.79
N ASP A 117 -17.62 7.40 -14.91
CA ASP A 117 -16.77 6.40 -15.55
C ASP A 117 -15.60 7.01 -16.35
N THR A 118 -15.58 8.33 -16.52
CA THR A 118 -14.46 9.02 -17.14
C THR A 118 -13.38 9.34 -16.10
N THR A 119 -13.79 9.49 -14.84
CA THR A 119 -12.91 9.97 -13.79
C THR A 119 -12.69 8.99 -12.64
N GLY A 120 -13.51 7.94 -12.52
CA GLY A 120 -13.35 6.97 -11.45
C GLY A 120 -13.86 7.45 -10.08
N VAL A 121 -14.73 8.47 -10.03
CA VAL A 121 -15.35 8.96 -8.80
C VAL A 121 -16.80 8.55 -8.64
N LEU A 122 -17.10 8.02 -7.46
CA LEU A 122 -18.45 7.83 -6.97
C LEU A 122 -18.81 8.91 -5.95
N SER A 123 -19.89 9.63 -6.22
CA SER A 123 -20.46 10.67 -5.36
C SER A 123 -21.66 10.12 -4.59
N LEU A 124 -21.73 10.46 -3.30
CA LEU A 124 -22.88 10.26 -2.43
C LEU A 124 -23.34 11.63 -1.94
N ASP A 125 -24.56 12.06 -2.26
CA ASP A 125 -25.06 13.41 -1.94
C ASP A 125 -26.46 13.37 -1.31
N GLY A 126 -26.70 14.23 -0.32
CA GLY A 126 -27.99 14.43 0.33
C GLY A 126 -27.93 14.37 1.87
N ASP A 127 -28.61 15.31 2.53
CA ASP A 127 -28.63 15.38 3.99
C ASP A 127 -29.16 14.10 4.64
N SER A 128 -28.29 13.42 5.40
CA SER A 128 -28.65 12.19 6.08
C SER A 128 -27.86 11.96 7.36
N THR A 129 -28.28 10.96 8.14
CA THR A 129 -27.61 10.59 9.39
C THR A 129 -26.26 9.90 9.11
N VAL A 130 -25.33 9.99 10.07
CA VAL A 130 -24.05 9.25 10.04
C VAL A 130 -24.27 7.75 9.82
N ALA A 131 -25.30 7.16 10.43
CA ALA A 131 -25.63 5.75 10.26
C ALA A 131 -26.00 5.40 8.80
N ASN A 132 -26.71 6.28 8.09
CA ASN A 132 -27.05 6.06 6.68
C ASN A 132 -25.82 6.19 5.78
N TYR A 133 -24.97 7.20 6.03
CA TYR A 133 -23.71 7.35 5.29
C TYR A 133 -22.74 6.20 5.54
N GLN A 134 -22.61 5.72 6.77
CA GLN A 134 -21.82 4.52 7.07
C GLN A 134 -22.35 3.31 6.29
N ALA A 135 -23.67 3.10 6.25
CA ALA A 135 -24.27 2.02 5.48
C ALA A 135 -24.03 2.16 3.97
N ALA A 136 -24.11 3.38 3.43
CA ALA A 136 -23.83 3.66 2.03
C ALA A 136 -22.36 3.38 1.67
N LEU A 137 -21.42 3.90 2.46
CA LEU A 137 -19.98 3.69 2.27
C LEU A 137 -19.59 2.20 2.36
N ARG A 138 -20.19 1.46 3.30
CA ARG A 138 -20.03 -0.01 3.42
C ARG A 138 -20.62 -0.81 2.27
N SER A 139 -21.42 -0.19 1.41
CA SER A 139 -22.04 -0.86 0.27
C SER A 139 -21.30 -0.60 -1.05
N ILE A 140 -20.26 0.23 -1.03
CA ILE A 140 -19.50 0.56 -2.24
C ILE A 140 -18.77 -0.69 -2.73
N THR A 141 -18.97 -0.98 -4.02
CA THR A 141 -18.34 -2.10 -4.70
C THR A 141 -17.30 -1.63 -5.70
N TYR A 142 -16.31 -2.46 -5.95
CA TYR A 142 -15.35 -2.31 -7.03
C TYR A 142 -15.48 -3.46 -8.03
N THR A 143 -15.42 -3.13 -9.31
CA THR A 143 -15.39 -4.05 -10.45
C THR A 143 -14.33 -3.67 -11.46
N ASN A 144 -13.85 -4.67 -12.20
CA ASN A 144 -12.99 -4.52 -13.36
C ASN A 144 -13.46 -5.40 -14.51
N ALA A 145 -13.60 -4.80 -15.70
CA ALA A 145 -14.16 -5.41 -16.91
C ALA A 145 -13.20 -6.36 -17.63
N THR A 146 -11.90 -6.33 -17.34
CA THR A 146 -10.88 -7.21 -17.93
C THR A 146 -10.01 -7.88 -16.85
N PRO A 147 -10.59 -8.75 -15.99
CA PRO A 147 -9.90 -9.34 -14.84
C PRO A 147 -8.67 -10.18 -15.18
N THR A 148 -8.51 -10.60 -16.45
CA THR A 148 -7.37 -11.39 -16.94
C THR A 148 -6.15 -10.55 -17.35
N ASP A 149 -6.28 -9.22 -17.37
CA ASP A 149 -5.19 -8.26 -17.61
C ASP A 149 -5.45 -6.96 -16.81
N PRO A 150 -5.30 -7.02 -15.48
CA PRO A 150 -5.81 -5.99 -14.59
C PRO A 150 -4.92 -4.73 -14.48
N GLY A 151 -3.66 -4.81 -14.90
CA GLY A 151 -2.65 -3.78 -14.63
C GLY A 151 -2.18 -3.79 -13.16
N THR A 152 -1.81 -2.62 -12.64
CA THR A 152 -1.32 -2.42 -11.25
C THR A 152 -2.46 -2.51 -10.22
N ALA A 153 -2.18 -2.50 -8.91
CA ALA A 153 -3.22 -2.37 -7.88
C ALA A 153 -3.97 -1.02 -7.98
N ARG A 154 -5.21 -0.95 -7.48
CA ARG A 154 -5.94 0.33 -7.29
C ARG A 154 -5.97 0.71 -5.82
N THR A 155 -6.00 2.00 -5.56
CA THR A 155 -6.29 2.52 -4.21
C THR A 155 -7.68 3.12 -4.18
N ILE A 156 -8.63 2.49 -3.49
CA ILE A 156 -9.98 3.05 -3.31
C ILE A 156 -9.97 3.99 -2.11
N ARG A 157 -10.17 5.29 -2.35
CA ARG A 157 -10.11 6.33 -1.34
C ARG A 157 -11.50 6.82 -0.97
N PHE A 158 -11.84 6.71 0.30
CA PHE A 158 -13.05 7.26 0.88
C PHE A 158 -12.77 8.65 1.46
N SER A 159 -13.67 9.60 1.24
CA SER A 159 -13.63 10.94 1.81
C SER A 159 -15.04 11.32 2.29
N LEU A 160 -15.16 11.77 3.54
CA LEU A 160 -16.39 12.38 4.03
C LEU A 160 -16.50 13.81 3.49
N GLY A 161 -17.71 14.22 3.13
CA GLY A 161 -17.99 15.48 2.47
C GLY A 161 -17.81 15.43 0.95
N ASN A 162 -17.85 16.59 0.33
CA ASN A 162 -17.86 16.76 -1.13
C ASN A 162 -16.44 16.93 -1.73
N LEU A 163 -15.41 17.08 -0.89
CA LEU A 163 -14.03 17.23 -1.32
C LEU A 163 -13.26 15.91 -1.20
N LEU A 164 -12.31 15.70 -2.12
CA LEU A 164 -11.36 14.59 -2.06
C LEU A 164 -10.09 15.03 -1.33
N SER A 165 -9.50 14.11 -0.55
CA SER A 165 -8.21 14.31 0.11
C SER A 165 -7.05 14.17 -0.88
N ASN A 166 -6.07 15.07 -0.81
CA ASN A 166 -4.77 14.89 -1.44
C ASN A 166 -4.03 13.75 -0.72
N PRO A 167 -3.51 12.74 -1.45
CA PRO A 167 -2.79 11.62 -0.84
C PRO A 167 -1.44 11.98 -0.22
N GLU A 168 -0.79 13.03 -0.70
CA GLU A 168 0.56 13.38 -0.28
C GLU A 168 0.55 14.03 1.11
N ASN A 169 -0.38 14.97 1.33
CA ASN A 169 -0.42 15.78 2.53
C ASN A 169 -1.73 15.65 3.34
N GLY A 170 -2.74 14.95 2.82
CA GLY A 170 -4.03 14.79 3.50
C GLY A 170 -4.92 16.04 3.51
N HIS A 171 -4.57 17.07 2.73
CA HIS A 171 -5.32 18.33 2.63
C HIS A 171 -6.47 18.23 1.63
N PHE A 172 -7.41 19.18 1.69
CA PHE A 172 -8.59 19.24 0.82
C PHE A 172 -8.57 20.55 0.02
N TYR A 173 -9.02 20.49 -1.22
CA TYR A 173 -8.91 21.61 -2.16
C TYR A 173 -10.24 21.81 -2.88
N ASP A 174 -10.67 23.06 -2.96
CA ASP A 174 -11.92 23.47 -3.58
C ASP A 174 -11.67 24.66 -4.51
N PHE A 175 -12.18 24.60 -5.74
CA PHE A 175 -12.14 25.74 -6.66
C PHE A 175 -13.44 26.52 -6.51
N VAL A 176 -13.32 27.74 -6.01
CA VAL A 176 -14.45 28.66 -5.89
C VAL A 176 -14.54 29.48 -7.17
N ASP A 177 -15.55 29.17 -7.97
CA ASP A 177 -15.87 29.90 -9.21
C ASP A 177 -16.54 31.25 -8.88
N ASP A 178 -15.88 32.33 -9.30
CA ASP A 178 -16.41 33.68 -9.32
C ASP A 178 -16.53 34.15 -10.78
N ASN A 179 -17.62 33.71 -11.40
CA ASN A 179 -18.04 33.98 -12.79
C ASN A 179 -18.12 35.48 -13.18
N VAL A 180 -17.76 36.42 -12.30
CA VAL A 180 -17.67 37.86 -12.60
C VAL A 180 -16.27 38.42 -12.38
N GLY A 181 -15.29 37.60 -11.98
CA GLY A 181 -13.91 38.02 -11.67
C GLY A 181 -13.77 38.49 -10.23
N ILE A 182 -12.63 38.19 -9.61
CA ILE A 182 -12.35 38.50 -8.19
C ILE A 182 -10.92 38.99 -8.02
N SER A 183 -10.73 40.00 -7.17
CA SER A 183 -9.43 40.52 -6.75
C SER A 183 -8.66 39.50 -5.92
N TRP A 184 -7.33 39.47 -6.03
CA TRP A 184 -6.51 38.56 -5.22
C TRP A 184 -6.72 38.83 -3.72
N THR A 185 -6.79 40.11 -3.34
CA THR A 185 -7.08 40.51 -1.95
C THR A 185 -8.45 40.01 -1.49
N ALA A 186 -9.48 40.13 -2.34
CA ALA A 186 -10.82 39.66 -2.03
C ALA A 186 -10.88 38.13 -1.95
N ALA A 187 -10.21 37.42 -2.86
CA ALA A 187 -10.09 35.96 -2.86
C ALA A 187 -9.38 35.45 -1.60
N ARG A 188 -8.29 36.11 -1.17
CA ARG A 188 -7.58 35.80 0.08
C ARG A 188 -8.50 35.94 1.28
N ASP A 189 -9.22 37.06 1.37
CA ASP A 189 -10.10 37.33 2.51
C ASP A 189 -11.30 36.39 2.53
N ALA A 190 -11.84 36.02 1.36
CA ALA A 190 -12.92 35.04 1.23
C ALA A 190 -12.47 33.61 1.57
N ALA A 191 -11.31 33.17 1.05
CA ALA A 191 -10.73 31.88 1.39
C ALA A 191 -10.44 31.77 2.89
N GLY A 192 -9.91 32.84 3.50
CA GLY A 192 -9.56 32.92 4.92
C GLY A 192 -10.69 33.33 5.87
N ALA A 193 -11.95 33.40 5.40
CA ALA A 193 -13.09 33.81 6.20
C ALA A 193 -13.32 32.87 7.40
N VAL A 194 -13.87 33.39 8.50
CA VAL A 194 -14.03 32.64 9.76
C VAL A 194 -15.00 31.46 9.63
N ASP A 195 -15.99 31.61 8.76
CA ASP A 195 -17.03 30.64 8.43
C ASP A 195 -16.66 29.75 7.25
N ASN A 196 -15.54 30.03 6.55
CA ASN A 196 -15.03 29.14 5.52
C ASN A 196 -14.22 28.00 6.14
N THR A 197 -14.94 26.97 6.60
CA THR A 197 -14.34 25.80 7.23
C THR A 197 -14.82 24.50 6.62
N TYR A 198 -13.94 23.50 6.56
CA TYR A 198 -14.24 22.14 6.12
C TYR A 198 -13.94 21.14 7.23
N PHE A 199 -14.97 20.54 7.83
CA PHE A 199 -14.84 19.66 9.00
C PHE A 199 -13.93 20.28 10.09
N GLY A 200 -14.15 21.55 10.44
CA GLY A 200 -13.36 22.25 11.46
C GLY A 200 -11.92 22.62 11.05
N ARG A 201 -11.54 22.47 9.78
CA ARG A 201 -10.30 23.03 9.20
C ARG A 201 -10.58 24.38 8.58
N LYS A 202 -9.73 25.37 8.83
CA LYS A 202 -9.91 26.71 8.26
C LYS A 202 -9.38 26.77 6.83
N GLY A 203 -10.16 27.39 5.93
CA GLY A 203 -9.73 27.64 4.55
C GLY A 203 -8.65 28.72 4.45
N TYR A 204 -7.84 28.63 3.40
CA TYR A 204 -6.88 29.64 2.96
C TYR A 204 -6.62 29.51 1.46
N LEU A 205 -6.08 30.56 0.80
CA LEU A 205 -5.66 30.40 -0.59
C LEU A 205 -4.55 29.38 -0.69
N THR A 206 -4.72 28.43 -1.61
CA THR A 206 -3.83 27.28 -1.76
C THR A 206 -2.36 27.64 -1.90
N THR A 207 -1.54 26.86 -1.22
CA THR A 207 -0.08 26.82 -1.33
C THR A 207 0.30 25.53 -2.07
N ILE A 208 1.30 25.56 -2.95
CA ILE A 208 1.67 24.38 -3.74
C ILE A 208 3.17 24.14 -3.61
N THR A 209 3.53 23.06 -2.95
CA THR A 209 4.88 22.78 -2.44
C THR A 209 5.57 21.63 -3.15
N SER A 210 4.86 20.90 -4.01
CA SER A 210 5.39 19.78 -4.80
C SER A 210 4.75 19.69 -6.20
N GLN A 211 5.35 18.88 -7.06
CA GLN A 211 4.79 18.60 -8.39
C GLN A 211 3.53 17.73 -8.29
N GLU A 212 3.50 16.85 -7.30
CA GLU A 212 2.42 15.92 -7.00
C GLU A 212 1.18 16.70 -6.52
N GLU A 213 1.36 17.63 -5.59
CA GLU A 213 0.32 18.58 -5.16
C GLU A 213 -0.19 19.43 -6.31
N GLN A 214 0.71 19.94 -7.17
CA GLN A 214 0.32 20.69 -8.36
C GLN A 214 -0.59 19.89 -9.30
N ASN A 215 -0.25 18.62 -9.55
CA ASN A 215 -1.06 17.76 -10.39
C ASN A 215 -2.46 17.60 -9.79
N PHE A 216 -2.55 17.37 -8.49
CA PHE A 216 -3.81 17.24 -7.75
C PHE A 216 -4.66 18.52 -7.80
N VAL A 217 -4.05 19.69 -7.56
CA VAL A 217 -4.74 20.99 -7.60
C VAL A 217 -5.26 21.27 -9.00
N GLN A 218 -4.47 20.99 -10.05
CA GLN A 218 -4.84 21.31 -11.42
C GLN A 218 -6.16 20.68 -11.85
N GLN A 219 -6.49 19.50 -11.33
CA GLN A 219 -7.74 18.82 -11.67
C GLN A 219 -8.99 19.51 -11.09
N ARG A 220 -8.84 20.45 -10.16
CA ARG A 220 -9.96 21.23 -9.61
C ARG A 220 -10.16 22.56 -10.32
N VAL A 221 -9.20 22.98 -11.13
CA VAL A 221 -9.18 24.29 -11.77
C VAL A 221 -10.23 24.32 -12.89
N ALA A 222 -11.35 25.00 -12.66
CA ALA A 222 -12.44 25.17 -13.64
C ALA A 222 -12.32 26.46 -14.47
N GLY A 223 -11.35 27.30 -14.14
CA GLY A 223 -11.04 28.59 -14.77
C GLY A 223 -9.76 29.15 -14.17
N ASN A 224 -9.26 30.29 -14.66
CA ASN A 224 -8.07 30.91 -14.05
C ASN A 224 -8.33 31.18 -12.57
N GLY A 225 -7.41 30.79 -11.68
CA GLY A 225 -7.66 30.82 -10.24
C GLY A 225 -6.50 31.34 -9.42
N TRP A 226 -6.77 32.28 -8.50
CA TRP A 226 -5.76 32.77 -7.58
C TRP A 226 -5.23 31.69 -6.64
N ILE A 227 -3.94 31.79 -6.33
CA ILE A 227 -3.25 31.00 -5.30
C ILE A 227 -2.57 31.91 -4.27
N GLY A 228 -2.07 31.32 -3.19
CA GLY A 228 -1.58 32.00 -1.99
C GLY A 228 -0.25 32.73 -2.10
N ALA A 229 0.21 33.06 -3.30
CA ALA A 229 1.53 33.61 -3.57
C ALA A 229 1.51 35.04 -4.12
N ASN A 230 2.47 35.85 -3.67
CA ASN A 230 2.77 37.17 -4.21
C ASN A 230 4.24 37.57 -3.95
N ASP A 231 4.70 38.62 -4.63
CA ASP A 231 5.97 39.31 -4.36
C ASP A 231 5.80 40.82 -4.11
N ALA A 232 4.56 41.27 -3.86
CA ALA A 232 4.19 42.67 -3.58
C ALA A 232 5.02 43.40 -2.50
N GLU A 233 5.70 42.68 -1.60
CA GLU A 233 6.64 43.26 -0.64
C GLU A 233 7.98 43.66 -1.27
N THR A 234 8.49 42.86 -2.20
CA THR A 234 9.79 43.00 -2.83
C THR A 234 9.78 42.30 -4.19
N GLU A 235 9.70 43.12 -5.24
CA GLU A 235 9.73 42.71 -6.65
C GLU A 235 10.77 41.60 -6.93
N GLY A 236 10.32 40.53 -7.59
CA GLY A 236 11.08 39.34 -7.90
C GLY A 236 11.37 38.43 -6.72
N THR A 237 10.77 38.65 -5.54
CA THR A 237 10.91 37.76 -4.36
C THR A 237 9.57 37.16 -3.98
N TRP A 238 9.22 36.08 -4.66
CA TRP A 238 7.93 35.39 -4.54
C TRP A 238 7.85 34.54 -3.28
N LYS A 239 6.77 34.74 -2.52
CA LYS A 239 6.52 34.06 -1.23
C LYS A 239 5.11 33.49 -1.17
N TRP A 240 4.97 32.39 -0.44
CA TRP A 240 3.68 32.00 0.12
C TRP A 240 3.31 32.98 1.23
N VAL A 241 2.11 33.54 1.18
CA VAL A 241 1.61 34.52 2.17
C VAL A 241 0.34 34.07 2.88
N THR A 242 -0.17 32.89 2.52
CA THR A 242 -1.27 32.19 3.18
C THR A 242 -0.82 30.79 3.60
N GLY A 243 -1.71 30.06 4.30
CA GLY A 243 -1.46 28.68 4.68
C GLY A 243 -0.36 28.48 5.73
N PRO A 244 -0.03 27.20 6.02
CA PRO A 244 1.08 26.81 6.88
C PRO A 244 2.45 27.34 6.42
N GLU A 245 2.61 27.56 5.11
CA GLU A 245 3.85 27.97 4.44
C GLU A 245 4.06 29.49 4.46
N ALA A 246 3.12 30.26 5.02
CA ALA A 246 3.16 31.72 5.06
C ALA A 246 4.52 32.27 5.54
N GLY A 247 5.13 33.11 4.71
CA GLY A 247 6.46 33.70 4.92
C GLY A 247 7.60 32.97 4.21
N THR A 248 7.33 31.85 3.53
CA THR A 248 8.34 31.07 2.81
C THR A 248 8.57 31.60 1.40
N THR A 249 9.82 31.92 1.06
CA THR A 249 10.21 32.27 -0.31
C THR A 249 10.37 31.01 -1.16
N PHE A 250 9.67 30.93 -2.28
CA PHE A 250 9.74 29.78 -3.21
C PHE A 250 10.34 30.13 -4.58
N TRP A 251 10.50 31.41 -4.91
CA TRP A 251 11.13 31.83 -6.17
C TRP A 251 11.84 33.19 -6.04
N ASN A 252 13.02 33.33 -6.69
CA ASN A 252 13.77 34.59 -6.75
C ASN A 252 14.12 34.95 -8.20
N GLY A 253 13.76 36.16 -8.63
CA GLY A 253 13.95 36.72 -9.97
C GLY A 253 12.65 36.79 -10.77
N THR A 254 12.74 37.35 -11.98
CA THR A 254 11.67 37.34 -12.98
C THR A 254 11.75 36.03 -13.79
N SER A 255 11.42 36.03 -15.09
CA SER A 255 11.39 34.87 -15.98
C SER A 255 12.68 34.04 -16.03
N ASN A 256 13.80 34.60 -15.58
CA ASN A 256 15.12 33.97 -15.55
C ASN A 256 15.59 33.63 -14.13
N GLY A 257 14.67 33.67 -13.17
CA GLY A 257 14.90 33.39 -11.76
C GLY A 257 15.18 31.92 -11.44
N SER A 258 15.20 31.63 -10.15
CA SER A 258 15.46 30.28 -9.65
C SER A 258 14.70 29.98 -8.37
N THR A 259 14.22 28.74 -8.28
CA THR A 259 13.64 28.12 -7.09
C THR A 259 14.74 27.87 -6.04
N PRO A 260 14.58 28.33 -4.78
CA PRO A 260 15.46 27.93 -3.68
C PRO A 260 15.46 26.41 -3.44
N ASP A 261 16.54 25.89 -2.86
CA ASP A 261 16.69 24.46 -2.57
C ASP A 261 15.51 23.94 -1.71
N GLY A 262 14.88 22.85 -2.17
CA GLY A 262 13.76 22.20 -1.48
C GLY A 262 12.41 22.92 -1.61
N GLN A 263 12.31 23.95 -2.45
CA GLN A 263 11.04 24.60 -2.80
C GLN A 263 10.54 24.14 -4.17
N TYR A 264 9.28 24.43 -4.47
CA TYR A 264 8.64 24.13 -5.74
C TYR A 264 8.09 25.39 -6.42
N ALA A 265 8.20 25.45 -7.75
CA ALA A 265 7.62 26.52 -8.56
C ALA A 265 7.19 25.96 -9.91
N ASN A 266 6.04 26.39 -10.43
CA ASN A 266 5.46 25.89 -11.67
C ASN A 266 5.08 27.00 -12.66
N TRP A 267 5.90 28.05 -12.72
CA TRP A 267 5.76 29.17 -13.66
C TRP A 267 5.70 28.72 -15.12
N ASP A 268 4.93 29.45 -15.94
CA ASP A 268 4.86 29.28 -17.38
C ASP A 268 6.09 29.87 -18.08
N THR A 269 7.25 29.26 -17.83
CA THR A 269 8.54 29.69 -18.38
C THR A 269 8.59 29.73 -19.91
N ALA A 270 7.68 29.03 -20.61
CA ALA A 270 7.57 29.08 -22.06
C ALA A 270 6.96 30.41 -22.56
N ASN A 271 6.18 31.08 -21.71
CA ASN A 271 5.61 32.41 -21.94
C ASN A 271 6.32 33.51 -21.14
N ASN A 272 7.49 33.20 -20.57
CA ASN A 272 8.34 34.11 -19.80
C ASN A 272 7.85 34.47 -18.39
N GLU A 273 7.09 33.61 -17.71
CA GLU A 273 6.65 33.89 -16.33
C GLU A 273 7.68 33.52 -15.23
N PRO A 274 7.72 34.23 -14.08
CA PRO A 274 6.97 35.46 -13.81
C PRO A 274 7.63 36.67 -14.49
N ASN A 275 6.86 37.52 -15.14
CA ASN A 275 7.40 38.51 -16.09
C ASN A 275 7.35 39.97 -15.60
N ASP A 276 6.57 40.28 -14.55
CA ASP A 276 6.33 41.65 -14.04
C ASP A 276 5.90 42.65 -15.15
N ASP A 277 4.89 42.31 -15.98
CA ASP A 277 4.44 43.18 -17.07
C ASP A 277 3.67 44.40 -16.55
N VAL A 278 4.12 45.58 -16.96
CA VAL A 278 3.51 46.86 -16.56
C VAL A 278 2.62 47.39 -17.70
N PHE A 279 1.97 46.51 -18.47
CA PHE A 279 1.27 46.86 -19.70
C PHE A 279 0.15 47.88 -19.50
N ASP A 280 -0.51 47.88 -18.33
CA ASP A 280 -1.48 48.91 -17.97
C ASP A 280 -0.85 50.09 -17.21
N THR A 281 -0.54 51.14 -17.97
CA THR A 281 -0.07 52.44 -17.43
C THR A 281 -1.06 53.16 -16.49
N THR A 282 -2.27 52.63 -16.28
CA THR A 282 -3.27 53.16 -15.34
C THR A 282 -3.28 52.45 -13.98
N ILE A 283 -2.65 51.27 -13.87
CA ILE A 283 -2.40 50.55 -12.62
C ILE A 283 -0.95 50.80 -12.21
N ALA A 284 -0.74 51.22 -10.96
CA ALA A 284 0.55 51.74 -10.48
C ALA A 284 1.48 50.66 -9.90
N SER A 285 1.11 49.39 -10.00
CA SER A 285 1.82 48.23 -9.48
C SER A 285 2.09 47.24 -10.60
N GLY A 286 3.18 46.48 -10.47
CA GLY A 286 3.53 45.39 -11.37
C GLY A 286 2.59 44.19 -11.22
N GLU A 287 2.97 43.07 -11.83
CA GLU A 287 2.22 41.82 -11.74
C GLU A 287 2.60 41.07 -10.46
N ASP A 288 2.08 41.55 -9.32
CA ASP A 288 2.59 41.07 -8.03
C ASP A 288 1.96 39.75 -7.54
N TYR A 289 0.96 39.16 -8.22
CA TYR A 289 0.11 38.09 -7.67
C TYR A 289 0.03 36.85 -8.55
N ALA A 290 0.20 35.66 -7.96
CA ALA A 290 0.22 34.41 -8.71
C ALA A 290 -1.17 33.79 -8.89
N HIS A 291 -1.43 33.28 -10.08
CA HIS A 291 -2.61 32.47 -10.38
C HIS A 291 -2.23 31.20 -11.14
N ILE A 292 -3.09 30.18 -11.06
CA ILE A 292 -3.03 29.02 -11.95
C ILE A 292 -3.83 29.32 -13.22
N VAL A 293 -3.23 29.00 -14.36
CA VAL A 293 -3.86 29.09 -15.67
C VAL A 293 -4.84 27.93 -15.86
N GLY A 294 -6.14 28.24 -15.89
CA GLY A 294 -7.22 27.26 -16.08
C GLY A 294 -7.74 27.18 -17.51
N ASN A 295 -7.41 28.17 -18.35
CA ASN A 295 -7.82 28.21 -19.75
C ASN A 295 -6.68 28.70 -20.65
N SER A 296 -6.72 28.31 -21.93
CA SER A 296 -5.64 28.60 -22.89
C SER A 296 -5.50 30.09 -23.27
N GLY A 297 -6.38 30.96 -22.79
CA GLY A 297 -6.32 32.39 -23.05
C GLY A 297 -5.34 33.16 -22.15
N ALA A 298 -4.89 32.56 -21.05
CA ALA A 298 -3.94 33.16 -20.10
C ALA A 298 -2.56 32.50 -20.08
N GLY A 299 -2.34 31.48 -20.91
CA GLY A 299 -1.05 30.78 -20.98
C GLY A 299 -1.22 29.28 -21.15
N ASN A 300 -0.20 28.53 -20.76
CA ASN A 300 -0.24 27.06 -20.73
C ASN A 300 -1.05 26.59 -19.53
N ILE A 301 -2.10 25.81 -19.79
CA ILE A 301 -3.00 25.27 -18.77
C ILE A 301 -2.20 24.50 -17.71
N GLY A 302 -2.47 24.83 -16.45
CA GLY A 302 -1.83 24.26 -15.27
C GLY A 302 -0.43 24.74 -14.95
N LYS A 303 0.05 25.78 -15.66
CA LYS A 303 1.19 26.58 -15.22
C LYS A 303 0.74 27.80 -14.43
N TRP A 304 1.70 28.45 -13.77
CA TRP A 304 1.47 29.68 -13.05
C TRP A 304 1.84 30.87 -13.91
N ASN A 305 1.08 31.93 -13.73
CA ASN A 305 1.33 33.23 -14.30
C ASN A 305 1.18 34.27 -13.19
N ASP A 306 1.93 35.36 -13.27
CA ASP A 306 1.79 36.52 -12.42
C ASP A 306 0.84 37.53 -13.06
N LEU A 307 0.04 38.21 -12.24
CA LEU A 307 -0.95 39.18 -12.69
C LEU A 307 -1.03 40.38 -11.75
N PRO A 308 -1.46 41.55 -12.23
CA PRO A 308 -1.81 42.64 -11.36
C PRO A 308 -3.14 42.33 -10.65
N ASP A 309 -3.36 42.91 -9.46
CA ASP A 309 -4.68 42.90 -8.78
C ASP A 309 -5.60 43.94 -9.44
N ASP A 310 -5.95 43.72 -10.72
CA ASP A 310 -6.83 44.61 -11.51
C ASP A 310 -8.24 44.65 -10.89
N GLN A 311 -8.67 45.82 -10.43
CA GLN A 311 -9.95 45.98 -9.75
C GLN A 311 -11.14 46.23 -10.72
N ASP A 312 -10.94 46.17 -12.05
CA ASP A 312 -12.00 46.36 -13.05
C ASP A 312 -12.39 45.08 -13.80
N TYR A 313 -13.25 44.27 -13.18
CA TYR A 313 -13.83 43.07 -13.79
C TYR A 313 -15.09 43.34 -14.65
N SER A 314 -15.26 44.56 -15.17
CA SER A 314 -16.47 44.91 -15.92
C SER A 314 -16.58 44.25 -17.30
N GLN A 315 -15.48 43.69 -17.83
CA GLN A 315 -15.45 42.80 -18.99
C GLN A 315 -14.51 41.62 -18.76
N LEU A 316 -15.07 40.42 -18.63
CA LEU A 316 -14.28 39.18 -18.57
C LEU A 316 -13.63 38.93 -19.92
N THR A 317 -12.30 38.96 -19.94
CA THR A 317 -11.47 38.34 -20.95
C THR A 317 -11.07 36.93 -20.50
N ALA A 318 -10.29 36.25 -21.33
CA ALA A 318 -9.78 34.93 -20.98
C ALA A 318 -8.56 35.00 -20.04
N TYR A 319 -8.11 36.22 -19.72
CA TYR A 319 -6.88 36.49 -18.97
C TYR A 319 -7.15 36.66 -17.46
N GLU A 320 -8.29 37.25 -17.05
CA GLU A 320 -8.53 37.50 -15.63
C GLU A 320 -8.83 36.21 -14.85
N PRO A 321 -8.51 36.18 -13.54
CA PRO A 321 -8.94 35.10 -12.66
C PRO A 321 -10.45 35.08 -12.49
N GLN A 322 -11.02 33.92 -12.78
CA GLN A 322 -12.45 33.60 -12.73
C GLN A 322 -12.82 32.93 -11.40
N GLY A 323 -11.90 32.92 -10.43
CA GLY A 323 -12.08 32.21 -9.18
C GLY A 323 -10.79 32.11 -8.39
N TYR A 324 -10.78 31.22 -7.40
CA TYR A 324 -9.65 30.97 -6.53
C TYR A 324 -9.68 29.56 -5.96
N ILE A 325 -8.51 29.03 -5.60
CA ILE A 325 -8.40 27.71 -4.99
C ILE A 325 -8.26 27.88 -3.48
N VAL A 326 -9.15 27.23 -2.74
CA VAL A 326 -9.10 27.14 -1.28
C VAL A 326 -8.52 25.80 -0.88
N GLU A 327 -7.58 25.83 0.05
CA GLU A 327 -7.03 24.66 0.71
C GLU A 327 -7.48 24.60 2.17
N TYR A 328 -7.71 23.38 2.66
CA TYR A 328 -8.09 23.10 4.05
C TYR A 328 -7.17 22.02 4.63
N GLY A 329 -6.38 22.37 5.64
CA GLY A 329 -5.42 21.47 6.29
C GLY A 329 -4.21 22.22 6.85
N GLY A 330 -3.44 21.55 7.71
CA GLY A 330 -2.12 22.02 8.17
C GLY A 330 -2.08 23.28 9.05
N LEU A 331 -3.16 24.06 9.20
CA LEU A 331 -3.13 25.29 10.00
C LEU A 331 -3.14 25.01 11.50
N ALA A 332 -2.47 25.88 12.26
CA ALA A 332 -2.49 25.82 13.71
C ALA A 332 -3.92 26.03 14.25
N GLY A 333 -4.49 25.00 14.87
CA GLY A 333 -5.86 25.02 15.40
C GLY A 333 -6.86 24.21 14.57
N ASP A 334 -6.45 23.66 13.43
CA ASP A 334 -7.23 22.69 12.68
C ASP A 334 -7.48 21.43 13.50
N THR A 335 -8.64 20.81 13.26
CA THR A 335 -8.95 19.51 13.87
C THR A 335 -8.01 18.41 13.37
N THR A 336 -7.68 17.46 14.24
CA THR A 336 -6.90 16.25 13.90
C THR A 336 -7.79 15.08 13.49
N GLN A 337 -9.07 15.34 13.23
CA GLN A 337 -10.06 14.34 12.86
C GLN A 337 -9.72 13.70 11.51
N SER A 338 -9.66 12.37 11.44
CA SER A 338 -9.58 11.69 10.15
C SER A 338 -10.95 11.69 9.46
N ILE A 339 -11.01 12.21 8.24
CA ILE A 339 -12.23 12.25 7.42
C ILE A 339 -12.01 11.59 6.06
N ALA A 340 -10.85 10.99 5.83
CA ALA A 340 -10.50 10.28 4.64
C ALA A 340 -9.66 9.04 4.97
N GLY A 341 -9.66 8.06 4.08
CA GLY A 341 -8.76 6.92 4.16
C GLY A 341 -8.95 5.99 2.97
N SER A 342 -8.13 4.95 2.90
CA SER A 342 -7.97 4.18 1.67
C SER A 342 -8.02 2.67 1.91
N VAL A 343 -8.39 1.94 0.87
CA VAL A 343 -8.31 0.48 0.77
C VAL A 343 -7.61 0.13 -0.53
N THR A 344 -6.62 -0.74 -0.48
CA THR A 344 -5.96 -1.21 -1.70
C THR A 344 -6.77 -2.36 -2.31
N VAL A 345 -7.03 -2.32 -3.61
CA VAL A 345 -7.59 -3.42 -4.38
C VAL A 345 -6.49 -3.99 -5.27
N ASN A 346 -6.08 -5.21 -4.94
CA ASN A 346 -5.13 -5.99 -5.70
C ASN A 346 -5.85 -6.80 -6.76
N PHE A 347 -5.15 -7.08 -7.85
CA PHE A 347 -5.64 -7.93 -8.92
C PHE A 347 -4.70 -9.10 -9.15
N GLY A 348 -5.22 -10.20 -9.69
CA GLY A 348 -4.57 -11.50 -9.56
C GLY A 348 -4.97 -12.02 -8.18
N GLY A 349 -6.10 -12.73 -8.15
CA GLY A 349 -6.89 -12.95 -6.95
C GLY A 349 -6.17 -13.78 -5.92
N THR A 350 -5.29 -13.17 -5.13
CA THR A 350 -4.65 -13.74 -3.95
C THR A 350 -3.65 -12.71 -3.41
N ASN A 351 -3.63 -12.61 -2.08
CA ASN A 351 -2.48 -12.25 -1.27
C ASN A 351 -1.32 -13.25 -1.56
N LEU A 352 -0.92 -13.47 -2.82
CA LEU A 352 0.14 -14.43 -3.17
C LEU A 352 1.44 -14.07 -2.46
N ASN A 353 1.64 -12.77 -2.22
CA ASN A 353 2.84 -12.25 -1.60
C ASN A 353 2.53 -11.39 -0.34
N ASN A 354 1.40 -11.59 0.34
CA ASN A 354 1.14 -10.89 1.61
C ASN A 354 1.43 -11.83 2.79
N PRO A 355 2.68 -11.88 3.28
CA PRO A 355 3.09 -12.75 4.38
C PRO A 355 2.33 -12.47 5.69
N ILE A 356 1.65 -11.32 5.82
CA ILE A 356 0.89 -10.95 7.02
C ILE A 356 -0.31 -11.87 7.26
N THR A 357 -0.96 -12.35 6.19
CA THR A 357 -2.17 -13.18 6.29
C THR A 357 -1.91 -14.66 6.00
N THR A 358 -0.67 -15.05 5.69
CA THR A 358 -0.32 -16.43 5.39
C THR A 358 0.36 -17.11 6.59
N PRO A 359 0.18 -18.43 6.78
CA PRO A 359 -0.63 -19.31 5.95
C PRO A 359 -2.12 -19.33 6.35
N ASP A 360 -3.03 -19.16 5.38
CA ASP A 360 -4.49 -19.25 5.56
C ASP A 360 -5.00 -20.54 4.91
N PHE A 361 -5.15 -21.60 5.71
CA PHE A 361 -5.60 -22.91 5.24
C PHE A 361 -7.12 -23.08 5.29
N ASN A 362 -7.82 -22.14 5.93
CA ASN A 362 -9.25 -22.21 6.14
C ASN A 362 -10.03 -21.21 5.24
N GLY A 363 -9.34 -20.25 4.63
CA GLY A 363 -9.89 -19.24 3.72
C GLY A 363 -10.62 -18.09 4.42
N ASP A 364 -10.34 -17.85 5.71
CA ASP A 364 -10.97 -16.76 6.49
C ASP A 364 -10.13 -15.48 6.54
N GLY A 365 -8.99 -15.46 5.85
CA GLY A 365 -8.05 -14.35 5.76
C GLY A 365 -7.15 -14.20 6.98
N ASN A 366 -7.12 -15.18 7.91
CA ASN A 366 -6.26 -15.15 9.10
C ASN A 366 -5.28 -16.33 9.10
N PRO A 367 -4.10 -16.16 9.70
CA PRO A 367 -3.07 -17.19 9.70
C PRO A 367 -3.37 -18.34 10.67
N GLU A 368 -3.02 -19.55 10.23
CA GLU A 368 -2.96 -20.77 11.03
C GLU A 368 -1.52 -21.17 11.37
N LEU A 369 -1.36 -22.05 12.38
CA LEU A 369 -0.07 -22.71 12.62
C LEU A 369 -0.03 -24.08 11.95
N LEU A 370 0.89 -24.25 11.01
CA LEU A 370 1.25 -25.56 10.47
C LEU A 370 2.32 -26.19 11.36
N TRP A 371 2.07 -27.42 11.78
CA TRP A 371 2.97 -28.20 12.62
C TRP A 371 3.46 -29.41 11.85
N ARG A 372 4.75 -29.72 11.97
CA ARG A 372 5.35 -30.93 11.42
C ARG A 372 6.14 -31.69 12.48
N ASN A 373 6.05 -33.02 12.45
CA ASN A 373 6.83 -33.89 13.33
C ASN A 373 8.03 -34.52 12.62
N TYR A 374 9.24 -34.06 12.91
CA TYR A 374 10.49 -34.51 12.28
C TYR A 374 11.07 -35.80 12.87
N ARG A 375 10.34 -36.47 13.74
CA ARG A 375 10.77 -37.75 14.31
C ARG A 375 10.94 -38.78 13.20
N VAL A 376 12.10 -39.45 13.17
CA VAL A 376 12.42 -40.47 12.16
C VAL A 376 11.71 -41.82 12.37
N SER A 377 11.12 -42.05 13.56
CA SER A 377 10.38 -43.28 13.85
C SER A 377 9.47 -43.17 15.08
N GLY A 378 8.43 -44.01 15.14
CA GLY A 378 7.47 -44.04 16.25
C GLY A 378 6.10 -43.50 15.85
N GLY A 379 5.25 -43.21 16.85
CA GLY A 379 3.83 -42.94 16.64
C GLY A 379 3.51 -41.68 15.81
N ASP A 380 4.23 -40.58 16.05
CA ASP A 380 3.96 -39.27 15.41
C ASP A 380 4.90 -38.94 14.25
N SER A 381 5.83 -39.83 13.93
CA SER A 381 6.82 -39.68 12.86
C SER A 381 6.21 -39.18 11.55
N GLY A 382 6.63 -37.99 11.11
CA GLY A 382 6.26 -37.39 9.84
C GLY A 382 4.84 -36.81 9.76
N LYS A 383 4.07 -36.84 10.87
CA LYS A 383 2.71 -36.28 10.90
C LYS A 383 2.75 -34.77 10.78
N ASN A 384 1.69 -34.23 10.19
CA ASN A 384 1.45 -32.80 10.09
C ASN A 384 0.13 -32.46 10.76
N HIS A 385 0.07 -31.33 11.46
CA HIS A 385 -1.13 -30.84 12.13
C HIS A 385 -1.35 -29.38 11.78
N LEU A 386 -2.61 -28.99 11.65
CA LEU A 386 -3.00 -27.60 11.47
C LEU A 386 -3.74 -27.14 12.71
N TRP A 387 -3.22 -26.10 13.36
CA TRP A 387 -3.90 -25.43 14.47
C TRP A 387 -4.60 -24.18 13.96
N VAL A 388 -5.92 -24.21 14.04
CA VAL A 388 -6.78 -23.05 13.79
C VAL A 388 -6.94 -22.31 15.11
N LEU A 389 -6.57 -21.02 15.11
CA LEU A 389 -6.58 -20.18 16.30
C LEU A 389 -7.71 -19.15 16.19
N ASP A 390 -8.59 -19.14 17.19
CA ASP A 390 -9.48 -17.98 17.38
C ASP A 390 -8.71 -16.89 18.14
N TYR A 391 -9.04 -15.62 17.92
CA TYR A 391 -8.51 -14.53 18.75
C TYR A 391 -9.60 -13.88 19.60
N ASP A 392 -9.41 -13.89 20.92
CA ASP A 392 -10.25 -13.19 21.89
C ASP A 392 -9.36 -12.49 22.92
N GLN A 393 -9.19 -11.18 22.76
CA GLN A 393 -8.37 -10.38 23.68
C GLN A 393 -8.85 -10.46 25.14
N SER A 394 -10.14 -10.72 25.38
CA SER A 394 -10.71 -10.79 26.73
C SER A 394 -10.49 -12.14 27.42
N ALA A 395 -10.15 -13.18 26.66
CA ALA A 395 -9.93 -14.51 27.17
C ALA A 395 -8.59 -14.63 27.94
N THR A 396 -8.51 -15.62 28.82
CA THR A 396 -7.27 -15.91 29.58
C THR A 396 -6.18 -16.47 28.67
N ASN A 397 -6.53 -17.42 27.79
CA ASN A 397 -5.74 -17.72 26.62
C ASN A 397 -6.36 -16.93 25.48
N LYS A 398 -5.61 -15.98 24.92
CA LYS A 398 -6.11 -15.10 23.84
C LYS A 398 -6.23 -15.82 22.50
N PHE A 399 -5.55 -16.96 22.36
CA PHE A 399 -5.55 -17.78 21.16
C PHE A 399 -6.02 -19.21 21.48
N PRO A 400 -7.30 -19.42 21.84
CA PRO A 400 -7.82 -20.77 22.02
C PRO A 400 -7.85 -21.54 20.70
N LEU A 401 -7.62 -22.85 20.76
CA LEU A 401 -7.79 -23.73 19.61
C LEU A 401 -9.25 -23.76 19.17
N ASN A 402 -9.47 -23.47 17.90
CA ASN A 402 -10.75 -23.63 17.24
C ASN A 402 -11.03 -25.13 16.99
N PRO A 403 -12.30 -25.60 17.06
CA PRO A 403 -12.69 -26.97 16.73
C PRO A 403 -12.31 -27.46 15.32
N ALA A 404 -12.02 -26.55 14.39
CA ALA A 404 -11.51 -26.85 13.05
C ALA A 404 -10.03 -27.28 13.04
N THR A 405 -9.32 -27.20 14.17
CA THR A 405 -7.97 -27.76 14.33
C THR A 405 -7.95 -29.25 14.03
N GLN A 406 -7.00 -29.71 13.22
CA GLN A 406 -7.01 -31.09 12.73
C GLN A 406 -5.65 -31.60 12.22
N ALA A 407 -5.51 -32.93 12.13
CA ALA A 407 -4.38 -33.57 11.50
C ALA A 407 -4.49 -33.50 9.97
N ILE A 408 -3.37 -33.24 9.29
CA ILE A 408 -3.29 -33.29 7.83
C ILE A 408 -2.85 -34.69 7.42
N THR A 409 -3.60 -35.29 6.48
CA THR A 409 -3.27 -36.57 5.86
C THR A 409 -3.21 -36.43 4.34
N PRO A 410 -2.36 -37.18 3.63
CA PRO A 410 -1.56 -38.32 4.10
C PRO A 410 -0.33 -37.91 4.95
N THR A 411 0.26 -38.89 5.64
CA THR A 411 1.53 -38.71 6.37
C THR A 411 2.71 -39.11 5.49
N VAL A 412 3.71 -38.25 5.38
CA VAL A 412 4.99 -38.53 4.71
C VAL A 412 6.10 -38.68 5.74
N ASN A 413 7.14 -39.47 5.45
CA ASN A 413 8.25 -39.65 6.39
C ASN A 413 9.04 -38.35 6.62
N SER A 414 9.89 -38.34 7.64
CA SER A 414 10.70 -37.19 8.06
C SER A 414 11.80 -36.78 7.08
N ASN A 415 12.01 -37.48 5.96
CA ASN A 415 12.94 -37.03 4.92
C ASN A 415 12.28 -36.01 3.98
N TRP A 416 10.95 -35.83 4.10
CA TRP A 416 10.25 -34.77 3.42
C TRP A 416 10.26 -33.52 4.30
N GLU A 417 10.57 -32.39 3.72
CA GLU A 417 10.58 -31.07 4.36
C GLU A 417 9.59 -30.17 3.63
N ILE A 418 9.00 -29.24 4.38
CA ILE A 418 8.13 -28.19 3.83
C ILE A 418 9.05 -27.06 3.41
N GLU A 419 8.95 -26.64 2.16
CA GLU A 419 9.87 -25.67 1.56
C GLU A 419 9.16 -24.38 1.11
N GLY A 420 7.86 -24.31 1.31
CA GLY A 420 7.09 -23.15 0.90
C GLY A 420 5.60 -23.32 1.15
N LEU A 421 4.96 -22.20 1.46
CA LEU A 421 3.53 -22.06 1.68
C LEU A 421 3.03 -21.00 0.71
N PHE A 422 2.14 -21.39 -0.19
CA PHE A 422 1.68 -20.51 -1.27
C PHE A 422 0.36 -21.03 -1.84
N ASP A 423 -0.54 -20.17 -2.31
CA ASP A 423 -1.76 -20.59 -2.99
C ASP A 423 -1.47 -20.84 -4.48
N PHE A 424 -1.21 -22.10 -4.84
CA PHE A 424 -0.84 -22.49 -6.21
C PHE A 424 -2.02 -22.43 -7.16
N ASN A 425 -3.25 -22.66 -6.66
CA ASN A 425 -4.42 -22.82 -7.51
C ASN A 425 -5.36 -21.60 -7.50
N GLN A 426 -5.00 -20.57 -6.72
CA GLN A 426 -5.71 -19.30 -6.53
C GLN A 426 -7.15 -19.47 -6.02
N ASP A 427 -7.39 -20.42 -5.12
CA ASP A 427 -8.70 -20.62 -4.49
C ASP A 427 -8.85 -19.90 -3.14
N GLY A 428 -7.83 -19.14 -2.73
CA GLY A 428 -7.74 -18.40 -1.48
C GLY A 428 -7.28 -19.25 -0.31
N ILE A 429 -6.82 -20.49 -0.55
CA ILE A 429 -6.34 -21.41 0.48
C ILE A 429 -4.84 -21.66 0.24
N THR A 430 -4.08 -21.62 1.33
CA THR A 430 -2.63 -21.88 1.28
C THR A 430 -2.35 -23.35 0.95
N ASP A 431 -1.53 -23.58 -0.07
CA ASP A 431 -1.00 -24.90 -0.45
C ASP A 431 0.42 -25.10 0.10
N ILE A 432 0.91 -26.35 0.05
CA ILE A 432 2.19 -26.74 0.66
C ILE A 432 3.15 -27.30 -0.40
N VAL A 433 4.36 -26.74 -0.47
CA VAL A 433 5.46 -27.26 -1.28
C VAL A 433 6.33 -28.18 -0.44
N TRP A 434 6.56 -29.38 -0.96
CA TRP A 434 7.30 -30.44 -0.31
C TRP A 434 8.54 -30.81 -1.12
N ARG A 435 9.63 -31.09 -0.42
CA ARG A 435 10.83 -31.67 -1.00
C ARG A 435 11.39 -32.82 -0.18
N ASN A 436 11.97 -33.81 -0.85
CA ASN A 436 12.59 -34.95 -0.19
C ASN A 436 14.14 -34.88 -0.19
N TYR A 437 14.75 -34.69 0.97
CA TYR A 437 16.21 -34.71 1.19
C TYR A 437 16.75 -36.10 1.54
N GLY A 438 15.90 -37.12 1.48
CA GLY A 438 16.25 -38.49 1.79
C GLY A 438 17.21 -39.13 0.79
N THR A 439 17.38 -40.44 0.95
CA THR A 439 18.19 -41.27 0.05
C THR A 439 17.32 -42.23 -0.76
N GLY A 440 17.87 -42.78 -1.84
CA GLY A 440 17.19 -43.79 -2.66
C GLY A 440 16.29 -43.17 -3.73
N ALA A 441 15.19 -43.87 -4.06
CA ALA A 441 14.38 -43.55 -5.24
C ALA A 441 13.60 -42.23 -5.13
N ASN A 442 13.35 -41.73 -3.92
CA ASN A 442 12.63 -40.48 -3.68
C ASN A 442 13.57 -39.29 -3.48
N LYS A 443 14.89 -39.48 -3.55
CA LYS A 443 15.85 -38.39 -3.33
C LYS A 443 15.61 -37.25 -4.32
N GLY A 444 15.42 -36.05 -3.79
CA GLY A 444 15.21 -34.83 -4.58
C GLY A 444 13.85 -34.74 -5.26
N THR A 445 12.90 -35.62 -4.91
CA THR A 445 11.53 -35.49 -5.41
C THR A 445 10.85 -34.28 -4.78
N ASN A 446 10.06 -33.57 -5.58
CA ASN A 446 9.31 -32.40 -5.15
C ASN A 446 7.82 -32.60 -5.42
N THR A 447 6.96 -32.04 -4.58
CA THR A 447 5.51 -32.22 -4.67
C THR A 447 4.77 -31.01 -4.12
N ILE A 448 3.65 -30.66 -4.76
CA ILE A 448 2.73 -29.63 -4.28
C ILE A 448 1.50 -30.35 -3.71
N TRP A 449 1.17 -30.06 -2.47
CA TRP A 449 -0.08 -30.46 -1.84
C TRP A 449 -1.06 -29.32 -1.96
N ILE A 450 -1.99 -29.47 -2.92
CA ILE A 450 -3.15 -28.59 -2.98
C ILE A 450 -4.01 -28.87 -1.76
N MET A 451 -4.27 -27.83 -0.98
CA MET A 451 -5.13 -27.85 0.17
C MET A 451 -6.54 -27.45 -0.23
N LYS A 452 -7.48 -27.76 0.64
CA LYS A 452 -8.88 -27.38 0.48
C LYS A 452 -9.55 -27.29 1.84
N ASN A 453 -10.59 -26.47 1.92
CA ASN A 453 -11.49 -26.42 3.05
C ASN A 453 -12.90 -26.70 2.55
N ASP A 454 -13.43 -27.90 2.83
CA ASP A 454 -14.77 -28.31 2.38
C ASP A 454 -15.67 -28.71 3.57
N ALA A 455 -16.84 -29.29 3.28
CA ALA A 455 -17.78 -29.71 4.33
C ALA A 455 -17.21 -30.73 5.32
N ASN A 456 -16.08 -31.37 5.00
CA ASN A 456 -15.35 -32.30 5.87
C ASN A 456 -14.19 -31.64 6.62
N GLY A 457 -14.03 -30.33 6.49
CA GLY A 457 -12.93 -29.55 7.06
C GLY A 457 -11.77 -29.36 6.09
N ILE A 458 -10.66 -28.93 6.65
CA ILE A 458 -9.43 -28.67 5.92
C ILE A 458 -8.86 -30.03 5.47
N SER A 459 -8.17 -30.16 4.34
CA SER A 459 -7.47 -31.40 3.95
C SER A 459 -6.67 -31.19 2.69
N VAL A 460 -5.84 -32.18 2.34
CA VAL A 460 -5.18 -32.23 1.03
C VAL A 460 -6.20 -32.67 -0.03
N ASP A 461 -6.34 -31.89 -1.11
CA ASP A 461 -7.01 -32.33 -2.34
C ASP A 461 -6.09 -33.24 -3.15
N THR A 462 -6.04 -34.50 -2.76
CA THR A 462 -5.23 -35.53 -3.45
C THR A 462 -5.54 -35.72 -4.94
N THR A 463 -6.64 -35.15 -5.46
CA THR A 463 -6.96 -35.20 -6.90
C THR A 463 -6.34 -34.06 -7.70
N LYS A 464 -5.94 -32.98 -7.02
CA LYS A 464 -5.27 -31.81 -7.59
C LYS A 464 -3.79 -31.72 -7.20
N SER A 465 -3.38 -32.34 -6.10
CA SER A 465 -1.96 -32.44 -5.70
C SER A 465 -1.14 -33.25 -6.71
N GLY A 466 0.14 -32.92 -6.85
CA GLY A 466 1.01 -33.55 -7.84
C GLY A 466 2.49 -33.28 -7.63
N ALA A 467 3.32 -34.10 -8.27
CA ALA A 467 4.76 -33.94 -8.29
C ALA A 467 5.18 -33.04 -9.46
N PHE A 468 6.25 -32.27 -9.24
CA PHE A 468 6.98 -31.58 -10.31
C PHE A 468 8.41 -32.14 -10.41
N ASP A 469 9.22 -31.60 -11.33
CA ASP A 469 10.52 -32.20 -11.67
C ASP A 469 11.43 -32.34 -10.44
N ALA A 470 12.12 -33.48 -10.36
CA ALA A 470 12.99 -33.81 -9.24
C ALA A 470 14.39 -33.19 -9.41
N VAL A 471 14.92 -32.65 -8.32
CA VAL A 471 16.30 -32.14 -8.21
C VAL A 471 17.11 -33.05 -7.30
N THR A 472 17.71 -34.09 -7.89
CA THR A 472 18.42 -35.17 -7.15
C THR A 472 19.71 -34.71 -6.45
N ASP A 473 20.23 -33.55 -6.82
CA ASP A 473 21.27 -32.86 -6.08
C ASP A 473 20.61 -32.05 -4.94
N THR A 474 20.73 -32.58 -3.74
CA THR A 474 20.15 -32.01 -2.51
C THR A 474 20.97 -30.84 -1.95
N THR A 475 22.01 -30.39 -2.65
CA THR A 475 22.68 -29.12 -2.34
C THR A 475 22.01 -27.91 -2.99
N TRP A 476 21.09 -28.17 -3.93
CA TRP A 476 20.07 -27.20 -4.28
C TRP A 476 19.02 -27.20 -3.19
N GLU A 477 18.53 -26.04 -2.79
CA GLU A 477 17.50 -25.78 -1.78
C GLU A 477 16.46 -24.82 -2.39
N ILE A 478 15.21 -24.88 -1.92
CA ILE A 478 14.15 -23.96 -2.33
C ILE A 478 14.15 -22.82 -1.31
N GLU A 479 14.36 -21.59 -1.78
CA GLU A 479 14.47 -20.40 -0.93
C GLU A 479 13.18 -19.56 -0.91
N GLY A 480 12.20 -19.89 -1.76
CA GLY A 480 10.97 -19.13 -1.85
C GLY A 480 10.01 -19.63 -2.92
N VAL A 481 8.72 -19.39 -2.69
CA VAL A 481 7.60 -19.71 -3.59
C VAL A 481 6.61 -18.54 -3.65
N ALA A 482 6.51 -17.88 -4.81
CA ALA A 482 5.72 -16.64 -5.02
C ALA A 482 5.26 -16.53 -6.46
N ASP A 483 4.32 -15.64 -6.73
CA ASP A 483 4.09 -15.13 -8.08
C ASP A 483 4.84 -13.79 -8.23
N LEU A 484 6.11 -13.88 -8.61
CA LEU A 484 7.03 -12.75 -8.78
C LEU A 484 6.68 -11.90 -10.00
N ASP A 485 6.07 -12.49 -11.03
CA ASP A 485 5.77 -11.78 -12.28
C ASP A 485 4.28 -11.51 -12.52
N LYS A 486 3.45 -11.87 -11.55
CA LYS A 486 2.03 -11.54 -11.46
C LYS A 486 1.23 -12.13 -12.63
N ASP A 487 1.70 -13.25 -13.20
CA ASP A 487 1.03 -13.94 -14.30
C ASP A 487 0.06 -15.04 -13.82
N GLY A 488 -0.01 -15.25 -12.50
CA GLY A 488 -0.83 -16.24 -11.84
C GLY A 488 -0.18 -17.61 -11.74
N ASN A 489 1.01 -17.82 -12.31
CA ASN A 489 1.79 -19.03 -12.09
C ASN A 489 2.81 -18.83 -10.96
N PRO A 490 2.99 -19.84 -10.10
CA PRO A 490 4.01 -19.80 -9.07
C PRO A 490 5.41 -19.92 -9.67
N ASN A 491 6.27 -19.02 -9.23
CA ASN A 491 7.71 -19.08 -9.35
C ASN A 491 8.32 -19.75 -8.10
N ILE A 492 9.26 -20.67 -8.31
CA ILE A 492 10.04 -21.30 -7.23
C ILE A 492 11.49 -20.84 -7.34
N LEU A 493 12.01 -20.19 -6.30
CA LEU A 493 13.40 -19.77 -6.22
C LEU A 493 14.27 -20.91 -5.69
N TRP A 494 15.30 -21.25 -6.45
CA TRP A 494 16.27 -22.28 -6.14
C TRP A 494 17.65 -21.68 -5.94
N ARG A 495 18.36 -22.14 -4.92
CA ARG A 495 19.78 -21.79 -4.70
C ARG A 495 20.62 -23.04 -4.46
N ASN A 496 21.85 -23.04 -4.97
CA ASN A 496 22.80 -24.12 -4.72
C ASN A 496 23.85 -23.70 -3.67
N TYR A 497 23.84 -24.35 -2.51
CA TYR A 497 24.83 -24.16 -1.43
C TYR A 497 26.00 -25.15 -1.51
N GLY A 498 26.04 -25.95 -2.58
CA GLY A 498 27.00 -27.02 -2.77
C GLY A 498 28.39 -26.58 -3.21
N THR A 499 29.07 -27.49 -3.89
CA THR A 499 30.39 -27.25 -4.47
C THR A 499 30.41 -27.73 -5.91
N GLY A 500 31.35 -27.25 -6.73
CA GLY A 500 31.46 -27.63 -8.14
C GLY A 500 30.80 -26.62 -9.07
N ASP A 501 30.34 -27.08 -10.23
CA ASP A 501 29.92 -26.21 -11.34
C ASP A 501 28.58 -25.49 -11.08
N ASP A 502 27.77 -25.97 -10.14
CA ASP A 502 26.49 -25.36 -9.75
C ASP A 502 26.58 -24.45 -8.53
N LYS A 503 27.76 -24.37 -7.90
CA LYS A 503 27.98 -23.61 -6.67
C LYS A 503 27.46 -22.18 -6.78
N GLY A 504 26.60 -21.79 -5.83
CA GLY A 504 26.11 -20.43 -5.70
C GLY A 504 25.16 -19.99 -6.82
N LYS A 505 24.73 -20.88 -7.71
CA LYS A 505 23.73 -20.55 -8.72
C LYS A 505 22.37 -20.33 -8.08
N ASN A 506 21.64 -19.37 -8.65
CA ASN A 506 20.29 -19.03 -8.28
C ASN A 506 19.41 -19.14 -9.53
N VAL A 507 18.27 -19.84 -9.44
CA VAL A 507 17.39 -20.09 -10.57
C VAL A 507 15.94 -19.94 -10.13
N ILE A 508 15.14 -19.25 -10.93
CA ILE A 508 13.69 -19.16 -10.75
C ILE A 508 13.03 -20.13 -11.73
N TRP A 509 12.31 -21.11 -11.19
CA TRP A 509 11.50 -22.04 -11.98
C TRP A 509 10.10 -21.50 -12.11
N GLU A 510 9.62 -21.45 -13.36
CA GLU A 510 8.22 -21.16 -13.65
C GLU A 510 7.42 -22.46 -13.66
N ILE A 511 6.39 -22.56 -12.81
CA ILE A 511 5.55 -23.75 -12.69
C ILE A 511 4.14 -23.43 -13.14
N ASP A 512 3.63 -24.15 -14.15
CA ASP A 512 2.23 -24.04 -14.53
C ASP A 512 1.33 -24.49 -13.37
N ALA A 513 0.49 -23.58 -12.86
CA ALA A 513 -0.35 -23.76 -11.69
C ALA A 513 -1.32 -24.96 -11.80
N THR A 514 -1.67 -25.39 -13.02
CA THR A 514 -2.65 -26.47 -13.25
C THR A 514 -2.00 -27.84 -13.43
N SER A 515 -0.87 -27.89 -14.11
CA SER A 515 -0.20 -29.14 -14.51
C SER A 515 1.06 -29.44 -13.70
N PHE A 516 1.56 -28.47 -12.94
CA PHE A 516 2.85 -28.46 -12.24
C PHE A 516 4.05 -28.77 -13.15
N ALA A 517 3.89 -28.57 -14.46
CA ALA A 517 4.98 -28.71 -15.40
C ALA A 517 5.87 -27.46 -15.35
N ILE A 518 7.18 -27.67 -15.41
CA ILE A 518 8.13 -26.57 -15.57
C ILE A 518 7.96 -25.97 -16.95
N ASN A 519 7.70 -24.67 -17.00
CA ASN A 519 7.82 -23.91 -18.24
C ASN A 519 9.30 -23.55 -18.46
N ALA A 520 10.01 -24.43 -19.16
CA ALA A 520 11.44 -24.26 -19.41
C ALA A 520 11.79 -23.00 -20.23
N ALA A 521 10.84 -22.41 -20.96
CA ALA A 521 11.05 -21.15 -21.68
C ALA A 521 11.01 -19.93 -20.75
N GLU A 522 10.24 -20.04 -19.67
CA GLU A 522 10.07 -18.98 -18.67
C GLU A 522 10.90 -19.18 -17.41
N THR A 523 11.54 -20.35 -17.23
CA THR A 523 12.55 -20.55 -16.19
C THR A 523 13.78 -19.65 -16.44
N LYS A 524 14.19 -18.87 -15.43
CA LYS A 524 15.27 -17.86 -15.55
C LYS A 524 16.40 -18.13 -14.57
N SER A 525 17.64 -17.83 -14.98
CA SER A 525 18.78 -17.79 -14.06
C SER A 525 19.03 -16.37 -13.56
N LEU A 526 19.30 -16.25 -12.26
CA LEU A 526 19.79 -15.03 -11.63
C LEU A 526 21.32 -15.04 -11.54
N THR A 527 21.88 -13.95 -11.03
CA THR A 527 23.32 -13.80 -10.83
C THR A 527 23.84 -14.89 -9.88
N THR A 528 24.95 -15.54 -10.23
CA THR A 528 25.63 -16.51 -9.36
C THR A 528 26.35 -15.80 -8.20
N VAL A 529 26.13 -16.27 -6.97
CA VAL A 529 26.86 -15.84 -5.77
C VAL A 529 27.71 -17.01 -5.28
N GLU A 530 28.91 -17.12 -5.83
CA GLU A 530 29.86 -18.22 -5.58
C GLU A 530 30.28 -18.37 -4.11
N ASP A 531 30.18 -17.30 -3.33
CA ASP A 531 30.37 -17.36 -1.89
C ASP A 531 29.08 -17.84 -1.22
N THR A 532 29.02 -19.13 -0.93
CA THR A 532 27.87 -19.79 -0.30
C THR A 532 27.71 -19.45 1.18
N THR A 533 28.58 -18.60 1.75
CA THR A 533 28.33 -18.02 3.08
C THR A 533 27.38 -16.82 3.03
N TRP A 534 27.06 -16.33 1.82
CA TRP A 534 25.85 -15.55 1.60
C TRP A 534 24.66 -16.49 1.51
N GLU A 535 23.67 -16.25 2.35
CA GLU A 535 22.43 -17.00 2.44
C GLU A 535 21.27 -16.04 2.13
N ILE A 536 20.17 -16.59 1.57
CA ILE A 536 18.93 -15.85 1.36
C ILE A 536 18.09 -16.06 2.62
N GLU A 537 17.86 -14.99 3.37
CA GLU A 537 17.19 -15.07 4.67
C GLU A 537 15.69 -14.82 4.60
N GLY A 538 15.21 -14.47 3.42
CA GLY A 538 13.82 -14.14 3.22
C GLY A 538 13.63 -13.17 2.08
N TRP A 539 12.39 -12.70 2.02
CA TRP A 539 11.89 -11.90 0.92
C TRP A 539 10.67 -11.12 1.33
N SER A 540 10.60 -9.89 0.85
CA SER A 540 9.47 -8.99 1.06
C SER A 540 9.61 -7.86 0.05
N ASP A 541 8.53 -7.14 -0.24
CA ASP A 541 8.64 -5.93 -1.05
C ASP A 541 9.40 -4.85 -0.27
N MET A 542 10.69 -4.65 -0.57
CA MET A 542 11.54 -3.68 0.12
C MET A 542 11.55 -2.33 -0.60
N THR A 543 10.88 -2.23 -1.75
CA THR A 543 10.86 -1.03 -2.60
C THR A 543 9.49 -0.37 -2.68
N GLY A 544 8.42 -1.07 -2.33
CA GLY A 544 7.03 -0.64 -2.44
C GLY A 544 6.47 -0.79 -3.86
N ASP A 545 7.11 -1.57 -4.73
CA ASP A 545 6.67 -1.78 -6.12
C ASP A 545 5.71 -2.97 -6.31
N GLY A 546 5.41 -3.65 -5.20
CA GLY A 546 4.54 -4.82 -5.11
C GLY A 546 5.20 -6.12 -5.58
N THR A 547 6.52 -6.15 -5.79
CA THR A 547 7.29 -7.35 -6.13
C THR A 547 8.19 -7.69 -4.94
N PRO A 548 8.16 -8.94 -4.42
CA PRO A 548 9.08 -9.33 -3.35
C PRO A 548 10.54 -9.24 -3.80
N ASP A 549 11.37 -8.60 -3.00
CA ASP A 549 12.82 -8.51 -3.15
C ASP A 549 13.52 -9.58 -2.31
N LEU A 550 14.77 -9.92 -2.62
CA LEU A 550 15.53 -10.93 -1.86
C LEU A 550 16.44 -10.29 -0.82
N ILE A 551 16.39 -10.77 0.41
CA ILE A 551 17.22 -10.31 1.52
C ILE A 551 18.35 -11.30 1.73
N TRP A 552 19.57 -10.77 1.69
CA TRP A 552 20.81 -11.54 1.76
C TRP A 552 21.59 -11.21 3.02
N ARG A 553 22.17 -12.24 3.65
CA ARG A 553 23.09 -12.08 4.78
C ARG A 553 24.34 -12.94 4.60
N ASN A 554 25.49 -12.41 5.00
CA ASN A 554 26.73 -13.16 5.01
C ASN A 554 27.07 -13.68 6.42
N TYR A 555 27.00 -15.00 6.62
CA TYR A 555 27.41 -15.69 7.85
C TYR A 555 28.88 -16.15 7.82
N GLY A 556 29.61 -15.77 6.78
CA GLY A 556 31.04 -16.05 6.62
C GLY A 556 31.93 -15.20 7.52
N THR A 557 33.23 -15.54 7.55
CA THR A 557 34.25 -14.72 8.22
C THR A 557 35.09 -13.97 7.21
N GLY A 558 35.58 -12.78 7.55
CA GLY A 558 36.49 -12.02 6.68
C GLY A 558 35.92 -10.68 6.25
N THR A 559 36.12 -10.31 4.99
CA THR A 559 35.75 -8.99 4.45
C THR A 559 34.25 -8.75 4.33
N ASP A 560 33.48 -9.83 4.14
CA ASP A 560 32.03 -9.77 3.97
C ASP A 560 31.27 -10.18 5.22
N GLN A 561 31.98 -10.47 6.31
CA GLN A 561 31.40 -10.92 7.58
C GLN A 561 30.26 -10.00 8.04
N GLY A 562 29.06 -10.57 8.14
CA GLY A 562 27.88 -9.90 8.66
C GLY A 562 27.32 -8.79 7.76
N LYS A 563 27.79 -8.71 6.51
CA LYS A 563 27.17 -7.82 5.53
C LYS A 563 25.78 -8.33 5.20
N ASN A 564 24.90 -7.39 4.91
CA ASN A 564 23.52 -7.64 4.53
C ASN A 564 23.25 -6.86 3.24
N ALA A 565 22.35 -7.36 2.40
CA ALA A 565 21.99 -6.68 1.17
C ALA A 565 20.60 -7.06 0.69
N VAL A 566 20.07 -6.25 -0.22
CA VAL A 566 18.81 -6.50 -0.91
C VAL A 566 19.05 -6.58 -2.41
N TRP A 567 18.50 -7.61 -3.03
CA TRP A 567 18.35 -7.69 -4.49
C TRP A 567 16.93 -7.28 -4.83
N LYS A 568 16.80 -6.13 -5.47
CA LYS A 568 15.52 -5.61 -5.91
C LYS A 568 15.05 -6.42 -7.12
N LEU A 569 13.93 -7.12 -6.99
CA LEU A 569 13.36 -7.87 -8.09
C LEU A 569 12.37 -6.99 -8.86
N ASN A 570 12.31 -7.17 -10.18
CA ASN A 570 11.46 -6.37 -11.05
C ASN A 570 10.71 -7.25 -12.06
N ALA A 571 9.40 -7.40 -11.84
CA ALA A 571 8.49 -8.17 -12.69
C ALA A 571 8.52 -7.74 -14.17
N ASP A 572 8.71 -6.45 -14.47
CA ASP A 572 8.64 -5.87 -15.83
C ASP A 572 9.84 -6.25 -16.72
N THR A 573 10.87 -6.86 -16.15
CA THR A 573 12.11 -7.24 -16.86
C THR A 573 12.17 -8.71 -17.30
N LYS A 574 11.06 -9.49 -17.19
CA LYS A 574 10.95 -10.94 -17.49
C LYS A 574 11.51 -11.38 -18.85
N THR A 575 11.61 -10.47 -19.83
CA THR A 575 12.02 -10.80 -21.21
C THR A 575 13.50 -11.18 -21.38
N ALA A 576 14.36 -10.91 -20.38
CA ALA A 576 15.76 -11.31 -20.44
C ALA A 576 15.94 -12.83 -20.19
N THR A 577 16.91 -13.46 -20.86
CA THR A 577 17.20 -14.90 -20.65
C THR A 577 18.17 -15.19 -19.51
N THR A 578 18.88 -14.16 -19.04
CA THR A 578 19.82 -14.21 -17.90
C THR A 578 19.62 -12.93 -17.11
N ASN A 579 19.63 -13.01 -15.78
CA ASN A 579 19.34 -11.85 -14.92
C ASN A 579 17.95 -11.24 -15.22
N ALA A 580 17.00 -12.10 -15.59
CA ALA A 580 15.60 -11.71 -15.62
C ALA A 580 15.19 -11.35 -14.19
N TYR A 581 14.37 -10.31 -14.04
CA TYR A 581 13.95 -9.77 -12.75
C TYR A 581 15.04 -9.05 -11.94
N TYR A 582 16.32 -9.11 -12.30
CA TYR A 582 17.38 -8.52 -11.49
C TYR A 582 18.59 -8.11 -12.32
N ASN A 583 18.90 -6.82 -12.38
CA ASN A 583 20.15 -6.32 -12.92
C ASN A 583 21.18 -6.09 -11.79
N PRO A 584 22.28 -6.87 -11.73
CA PRO A 584 23.28 -6.76 -10.67
C PRO A 584 24.03 -5.42 -10.62
N THR A 585 23.83 -4.54 -11.61
CA THR A 585 24.45 -3.20 -11.63
C THR A 585 23.54 -2.09 -11.09
N THR A 586 22.22 -2.28 -11.07
CA THR A 586 21.26 -1.22 -10.71
C THR A 586 20.24 -1.67 -9.67
N ASP A 587 20.01 -2.97 -9.55
CA ASP A 587 18.89 -3.54 -8.84
C ASP A 587 19.34 -4.10 -7.48
N PHE A 588 20.33 -3.45 -6.86
CA PHE A 588 20.96 -3.90 -5.62
C PHE A 588 21.26 -2.73 -4.70
N TYR A 589 21.13 -2.94 -3.40
CA TYR A 589 21.70 -2.05 -2.38
C TYR A 589 22.20 -2.80 -1.15
N SER A 590 23.25 -2.28 -0.53
CA SER A 590 23.80 -2.80 0.71
C SER A 590 23.05 -2.24 1.91
N LEU A 591 22.85 -3.07 2.92
CA LEU A 591 22.30 -2.68 4.22
C LEU A 591 23.41 -2.49 5.24
N THR A 592 23.05 -1.92 6.40
CA THR A 592 23.96 -1.83 7.55
C THR A 592 24.53 -3.21 7.89
N THR A 593 25.86 -3.27 8.07
CA THR A 593 26.59 -4.49 8.43
C THR A 593 26.38 -4.84 9.91
N VAL A 594 25.96 -6.08 10.20
CA VAL A 594 25.88 -6.64 11.56
C VAL A 594 26.98 -7.69 11.70
N ALA A 595 28.18 -7.23 12.05
CA ALA A 595 29.40 -8.05 12.07
C ALA A 595 29.36 -9.22 13.08
N ASP A 596 28.57 -9.09 14.13
CA ASP A 596 28.29 -10.19 15.05
C ASP A 596 27.30 -11.15 14.39
N ARG A 597 27.81 -12.33 14.02
CA ARG A 597 27.06 -13.38 13.33
C ARG A 597 26.18 -14.21 14.24
N THR A 598 26.18 -13.93 15.54
CA THR A 598 25.18 -14.50 16.45
C THR A 598 23.85 -13.77 16.36
N TRP A 599 23.80 -12.65 15.64
CA TRP A 599 22.55 -12.10 15.13
C TRP A 599 22.13 -12.84 13.87
N GLU A 600 20.89 -13.29 13.86
CA GLU A 600 20.23 -13.96 12.75
C GLU A 600 18.99 -13.15 12.36
N ILE A 601 18.64 -13.22 11.07
CA ILE A 601 17.38 -12.71 10.56
C ILE A 601 16.37 -13.83 10.79
N GLU A 602 15.29 -13.53 11.52
CA GLU A 602 14.24 -14.49 11.83
C GLU A 602 13.09 -14.40 10.85
N ASP A 603 12.78 -13.19 10.39
CA ASP A 603 11.71 -12.96 9.42
C ASP A 603 11.90 -11.63 8.70
N VAL A 604 11.29 -11.51 7.51
CA VAL A 604 11.18 -10.27 6.75
C VAL A 604 9.73 -10.05 6.35
N ILE A 605 9.11 -9.02 6.92
CA ILE A 605 7.68 -8.73 6.76
C ILE A 605 7.42 -7.27 7.12
N ASP A 606 6.43 -6.65 6.49
CA ASP A 606 6.02 -5.28 6.80
C ASP A 606 5.37 -5.22 8.20
N PHE A 607 6.15 -4.82 9.20
CA PHE A 607 5.72 -4.80 10.58
C PHE A 607 4.90 -3.56 10.92
N ASP A 608 5.04 -2.46 10.16
CA ASP A 608 4.39 -1.18 10.44
C ASP A 608 3.35 -0.72 9.42
N ASN A 609 3.03 -1.60 8.47
CA ASN A 609 2.01 -1.47 7.44
C ASN A 609 2.21 -0.22 6.56
N ASP A 610 3.47 0.12 6.26
CA ASP A 610 3.83 1.20 5.36
C ASP A 610 4.01 0.76 3.90
N GLY A 611 3.83 -0.54 3.63
CA GLY A 611 4.01 -1.16 2.34
C GLY A 611 5.44 -1.62 2.05
N ILE A 612 6.37 -1.48 3.02
CA ILE A 612 7.78 -1.86 2.89
C ILE A 612 8.09 -2.98 3.89
N GLY A 613 8.79 -4.02 3.43
CA GLY A 613 9.27 -5.09 4.29
C GLY A 613 10.25 -4.61 5.36
N ASP A 614 10.04 -5.06 6.60
CA ASP A 614 10.93 -4.84 7.73
C ASP A 614 11.67 -6.12 8.11
N ILE A 615 12.82 -5.99 8.80
CA ILE A 615 13.65 -7.15 9.16
C ILE A 615 13.59 -7.40 10.67
N LEU A 616 13.15 -8.60 11.08
CA LEU A 616 13.20 -9.07 12.46
C LEU A 616 14.53 -9.79 12.73
N TRP A 617 15.24 -9.31 13.74
CA TRP A 617 16.53 -9.81 14.17
C TRP A 617 16.46 -10.43 15.56
N ARG A 618 17.18 -11.53 15.76
CA ARG A 618 17.41 -12.13 17.08
C ARG A 618 18.88 -12.48 17.29
N ASN A 619 19.35 -12.32 18.52
CA ASN A 619 20.71 -12.70 18.90
C ASN A 619 20.74 -14.02 19.70
N TYR A 620 21.31 -15.07 19.12
CA TYR A 620 21.53 -16.38 19.75
C TYR A 620 22.90 -16.50 20.44
N GLY A 621 23.62 -15.40 20.60
CA GLY A 621 24.97 -15.38 21.15
C GLY A 621 25.04 -15.84 22.60
N THR A 622 26.22 -16.27 23.03
CA THR A 622 26.46 -16.67 24.43
C THR A 622 26.99 -15.51 25.29
N GLY A 623 27.30 -14.36 24.69
CA GLY A 623 27.85 -13.18 25.35
C GLY A 623 26.80 -12.37 26.11
N ALA A 624 27.11 -11.89 27.31
CA ALA A 624 26.11 -11.26 28.18
C ALA A 624 25.46 -9.98 27.61
N ASP A 625 26.16 -9.26 26.73
CA ASP A 625 25.72 -7.93 26.29
C ASP A 625 24.58 -7.99 25.25
N ASP A 626 24.66 -8.88 24.26
CA ASP A 626 23.69 -8.99 23.17
C ASP A 626 22.81 -10.24 23.20
N LYS A 627 23.18 -11.27 23.97
CA LYS A 627 22.43 -12.53 24.08
C LYS A 627 20.93 -12.30 24.29
N GLY A 628 20.11 -12.89 23.42
CA GLY A 628 18.66 -12.91 23.54
C GLY A 628 17.99 -11.59 23.19
N LYS A 629 18.72 -10.58 22.70
CA LYS A 629 18.10 -9.36 22.19
C LYS A 629 17.33 -9.66 20.91
N ASN A 630 16.24 -8.92 20.74
CA ASN A 630 15.38 -8.96 19.57
C ASN A 630 15.18 -7.53 19.07
N ILE A 631 15.23 -7.31 17.76
CA ILE A 631 15.15 -5.98 17.17
C ILE A 631 14.39 -6.05 15.85
N ILE A 632 13.48 -5.11 15.61
CA ILE A 632 12.89 -4.88 14.30
C ILE A 632 13.61 -3.69 13.66
N TRP A 633 14.14 -3.91 12.46
CA TRP A 633 14.63 -2.86 11.58
C TRP A 633 13.47 -2.41 10.72
N GLY A 634 12.82 -1.32 11.13
CA GLY A 634 11.89 -0.60 10.27
C GLY A 634 12.65 -0.01 9.09
N MET A 635 12.30 -0.37 7.86
CA MET A 635 13.09 -0.07 6.66
C MET A 635 12.66 1.23 5.97
N THR A 636 13.39 1.62 4.94
CA THR A 636 13.02 2.69 4.01
C THR A 636 12.90 2.07 2.62
N SER A 637 11.89 2.50 1.84
CA SER A 637 11.74 2.08 0.43
C SER A 637 13.05 2.18 -0.35
N GLY A 638 13.52 1.03 -0.86
CA GLY A 638 14.75 0.89 -1.64
C GLY A 638 16.03 1.30 -0.90
N GLY A 639 16.02 1.31 0.44
CA GLY A 639 17.10 1.84 1.27
C GLY A 639 17.36 1.04 2.55
N ASP A 640 18.29 1.54 3.36
CA ASP A 640 18.69 0.92 4.63
C ASP A 640 17.66 1.19 5.74
N LEU A 641 17.90 0.61 6.93
CA LEU A 641 17.05 0.80 8.11
C LEU A 641 16.78 2.28 8.37
N ASN A 642 15.54 2.61 8.69
CA ASN A 642 15.11 3.93 9.11
C ASN A 642 15.38 4.09 10.62
N PRO A 643 16.31 4.98 11.06
CA PRO A 643 16.60 5.14 12.49
C PRO A 643 15.39 5.61 13.32
N ALA A 644 14.41 6.27 12.68
CA ALA A 644 13.18 6.68 13.33
C ALA A 644 12.21 5.51 13.57
N LYS A 645 12.31 4.42 12.80
CA LYS A 645 11.49 3.20 12.92
C LYS A 645 12.20 2.03 13.61
N PHE A 646 13.52 2.10 13.80
CA PHE A 646 14.31 1.12 14.55
C PHE A 646 13.70 0.82 15.93
N SER A 647 13.40 -0.46 16.19
CA SER A 647 12.63 -0.89 17.35
C SER A 647 13.25 -2.08 18.08
N PRO A 648 14.01 -1.85 19.17
CA PRO A 648 14.36 -2.92 20.09
C PRO A 648 13.11 -3.43 20.81
N ILE A 649 12.83 -4.73 20.70
CA ILE A 649 11.71 -5.36 21.40
C ILE A 649 12.21 -6.18 22.60
N THR A 650 11.29 -6.81 23.33
CA THR A 650 11.60 -7.51 24.59
C THR A 650 12.73 -8.52 24.42
N ARG A 651 13.74 -8.43 25.28
CA ARG A 651 14.88 -9.37 25.35
C ARG A 651 14.44 -10.70 25.98
N VAL A 652 14.85 -11.82 25.40
CA VAL A 652 14.62 -13.18 25.89
C VAL A 652 15.97 -13.88 26.04
N ASP A 653 16.55 -13.82 27.24
CA ASP A 653 17.89 -14.34 27.56
C ASP A 653 18.07 -15.85 27.37
N ASP A 654 16.96 -16.59 27.45
CA ASP A 654 16.94 -18.01 27.16
C ASP A 654 16.84 -18.22 25.65
N THR A 655 17.98 -18.53 25.05
CA THR A 655 18.13 -18.77 23.61
C THR A 655 17.58 -20.13 23.17
N THR A 656 17.02 -20.93 24.08
CA THR A 656 16.21 -22.10 23.69
C THR A 656 14.78 -21.72 23.32
N TRP A 657 14.40 -20.45 23.50
CA TRP A 657 13.27 -19.87 22.81
C TRP A 657 13.70 -19.44 21.42
N GLU A 658 12.98 -19.90 20.42
CA GLU A 658 13.19 -19.60 19.01
C GLU A 658 11.92 -18.94 18.45
N ILE A 659 12.10 -18.13 17.41
CA ILE A 659 11.00 -17.49 16.68
C ILE A 659 10.65 -18.42 15.54
N GLU A 660 9.38 -18.80 15.46
CA GLU A 660 8.92 -19.87 14.56
C GLU A 660 8.06 -19.38 13.41
N GLY A 661 7.69 -18.10 13.43
CA GLY A 661 6.88 -17.51 12.39
C GLY A 661 6.31 -16.17 12.81
N VAL A 662 6.03 -15.35 11.81
CA VAL A 662 5.42 -14.04 11.97
C VAL A 662 4.21 -13.92 11.03
N ALA A 663 3.06 -13.56 11.59
CA ALA A 663 1.81 -13.31 10.85
C ALA A 663 0.79 -12.59 11.75
N ASP A 664 -0.27 -12.01 11.21
CA ASP A 664 -1.31 -11.28 11.97
C ASP A 664 -2.31 -12.22 12.68
N TYR A 665 -1.88 -12.85 13.77
CA TYR A 665 -2.73 -13.74 14.57
C TYR A 665 -3.81 -12.97 15.36
N THR A 666 -3.62 -11.67 15.62
CA THR A 666 -4.54 -10.81 16.36
C THR A 666 -5.59 -10.11 15.48
N ARG A 667 -5.45 -10.23 14.15
CA ARG A 667 -6.40 -9.77 13.12
C ARG A 667 -6.55 -8.25 13.12
N ASP A 668 -5.47 -7.54 13.40
CA ASP A 668 -5.46 -6.08 13.49
C ASP A 668 -4.62 -5.41 12.40
N GLY A 669 -4.10 -6.19 11.45
CA GLY A 669 -3.27 -5.76 10.34
C GLY A 669 -1.80 -5.58 10.71
N ILE A 670 -1.37 -6.01 11.90
CA ILE A 670 0.01 -5.90 12.37
C ILE A 670 0.55 -7.32 12.60
N PRO A 671 1.71 -7.69 12.02
CA PRO A 671 2.28 -9.01 12.23
C PRO A 671 2.66 -9.26 13.69
N ASP A 672 2.25 -10.43 14.19
CA ASP A 672 2.54 -10.96 15.52
C ASP A 672 3.59 -12.07 15.47
N ILE A 673 4.33 -12.28 16.56
CA ILE A 673 5.49 -13.18 16.58
C ILE A 673 5.18 -14.45 17.36
N VAL A 674 5.39 -15.61 16.74
CA VAL A 674 5.24 -16.93 17.37
C VAL A 674 6.57 -17.39 17.94
N TRP A 675 6.54 -17.81 19.19
CA TRP A 675 7.70 -18.28 19.95
C TRP A 675 7.48 -19.72 20.40
N ARG A 676 8.55 -20.52 20.34
CA ARG A 676 8.57 -21.89 20.89
C ARG A 676 9.83 -22.15 21.69
N ASN A 677 9.72 -22.95 22.74
CA ASN A 677 10.87 -23.35 23.55
C ASN A 677 11.30 -24.80 23.28
N TYR A 678 12.52 -24.98 22.77
CA TYR A 678 13.16 -26.28 22.55
C TYR A 678 14.07 -26.71 23.71
N GLY A 679 14.02 -25.98 24.82
CA GLY A 679 14.76 -26.31 26.02
C GLY A 679 14.30 -27.62 26.67
N THR A 680 15.12 -28.16 27.56
CA THR A 680 14.79 -29.34 28.38
C THR A 680 14.32 -28.97 29.79
N GLY A 681 14.17 -27.67 30.07
CA GLY A 681 13.85 -27.10 31.37
C GLY A 681 12.35 -26.98 31.66
N ALA A 682 12.00 -26.06 32.57
CA ALA A 682 10.62 -25.82 32.97
C ALA A 682 9.75 -25.21 31.86
N ASP A 683 10.37 -24.65 30.83
CA ASP A 683 9.72 -24.03 29.68
C ASP A 683 9.61 -24.96 28.47
N LYS A 684 10.09 -26.21 28.58
CA LYS A 684 10.08 -27.20 27.50
C LYS A 684 8.74 -27.27 26.77
N GLY A 685 8.76 -27.03 25.46
CA GLY A 685 7.60 -27.15 24.57
C GLY A 685 6.53 -26.09 24.80
N LYS A 686 6.80 -25.04 25.59
CA LYS A 686 5.89 -23.90 25.67
C LYS A 686 5.93 -23.11 24.38
N ASN A 687 4.77 -22.56 24.04
CA ASN A 687 4.56 -21.74 22.87
C ASN A 687 3.91 -20.41 23.31
N ILE A 688 4.29 -19.29 22.71
CA ILE A 688 3.75 -17.96 23.03
C ILE A 688 3.54 -17.20 21.72
N ILE A 689 2.41 -16.51 21.59
CA ILE A 689 2.23 -15.50 20.55
C ILE A 689 2.40 -14.13 21.18
N TRP A 690 3.38 -13.38 20.71
CA TRP A 690 3.59 -11.97 21.03
C TRP A 690 2.72 -11.13 20.12
N GLY A 691 1.64 -10.62 20.70
CA GLY A 691 0.81 -9.65 20.02
C GLY A 691 1.55 -8.32 19.88
N MET A 692 1.53 -7.72 18.70
CA MET A 692 2.26 -6.50 18.37
C MET A 692 1.31 -5.30 18.23
N LYS A 693 1.88 -4.11 18.16
CA LYS A 693 1.17 -2.85 17.89
C LYS A 693 2.12 -1.81 17.31
N ILE A 694 1.57 -0.79 16.67
CA ILE A 694 2.35 0.40 16.27
C ILE A 694 2.27 1.47 17.36
N GLU A 695 3.42 1.96 17.80
CA GLU A 695 3.53 3.08 18.74
C GLU A 695 4.63 4.03 18.26
N ASN A 696 4.25 5.26 17.92
CA ASN A 696 5.15 6.27 17.32
C ASN A 696 5.87 5.75 16.05
N SER A 697 5.11 5.13 15.14
CA SER A 697 5.63 4.56 13.88
C SER A 697 6.69 3.48 14.08
N LYS A 698 6.58 2.71 15.18
CA LYS A 698 7.42 1.55 15.46
C LYS A 698 6.56 0.36 15.84
N ALA A 699 6.89 -0.81 15.32
CA ALA A 699 6.34 -2.06 15.83
C ALA A 699 6.93 -2.38 17.20
N VAL A 700 6.06 -2.53 18.20
CA VAL A 700 6.42 -2.81 19.59
C VAL A 700 5.51 -3.89 20.17
N LEU A 701 5.99 -4.56 21.22
CA LEU A 701 5.22 -5.60 21.91
C LEU A 701 3.97 -5.01 22.59
N ASP A 702 2.81 -5.58 22.30
CA ASP A 702 1.57 -5.37 23.03
C ASP A 702 1.31 -6.51 24.03
N THR A 703 1.70 -6.26 25.27
CA THR A 703 1.47 -7.21 26.39
C THR A 703 -0.02 -7.48 26.65
N THR A 704 -0.94 -6.64 26.16
CA THR A 704 -2.39 -6.86 26.29
C THR A 704 -2.95 -7.82 25.25
N LYS A 705 -2.20 -8.10 24.18
CA LYS A 705 -2.54 -9.06 23.11
C LYS A 705 -1.67 -10.32 23.15
N THR A 706 -0.55 -10.27 23.85
CA THR A 706 0.37 -11.41 24.04
C THR A 706 -0.25 -12.50 24.93
N SER A 707 -0.10 -13.77 24.53
CA SER A 707 -0.57 -14.92 25.31
C SER A 707 0.27 -16.17 25.08
N GLN A 708 0.45 -16.96 26.14
CA GLN A 708 0.91 -18.34 26.00
C GLN A 708 -0.21 -19.17 25.35
N ILE A 709 0.14 -20.01 24.38
CA ILE A 709 -0.78 -20.97 23.77
C ILE A 709 -0.51 -22.39 24.30
N ILE A 710 -1.23 -23.38 23.77
CA ILE A 710 -1.11 -24.76 24.23
C ILE A 710 0.34 -25.25 24.05
N PRO A 711 0.99 -25.79 25.10
CA PRO A 711 2.34 -26.34 24.98
C PRO A 711 2.33 -27.70 24.26
N VAL A 712 3.40 -27.98 23.52
CA VAL A 712 3.66 -29.27 22.87
C VAL A 712 5.02 -29.80 23.36
N GLU A 713 4.99 -30.67 24.38
CA GLU A 713 6.21 -31.16 25.05
C GLU A 713 7.09 -32.09 24.20
N ASP A 714 6.54 -32.65 23.12
CA ASP A 714 7.34 -33.39 22.14
C ASP A 714 8.03 -32.40 21.21
N LEU A 715 9.33 -32.23 21.43
CA LEU A 715 10.18 -31.28 20.71
C LEU A 715 10.48 -31.70 19.28
N ALA A 716 10.08 -32.90 18.87
CA ALA A 716 10.13 -33.28 17.46
C ALA A 716 9.03 -32.63 16.63
N TRP A 717 8.04 -31.98 17.27
CA TRP A 717 7.11 -31.09 16.59
C TRP A 717 7.75 -29.70 16.46
N GLU A 718 7.74 -29.17 15.25
CA GLU A 718 8.22 -27.84 14.88
C GLU A 718 7.06 -27.12 14.18
N ILE A 719 7.05 -25.79 14.25
CA ILE A 719 6.08 -24.95 13.55
C ILE A 719 6.71 -24.56 12.22
N GLU A 720 5.97 -24.74 11.15
CA GLU A 720 6.40 -24.36 9.80
C GLU A 720 5.85 -22.97 9.52
N GLY A 721 6.72 -21.96 9.61
CA GLY A 721 6.38 -20.57 9.36
C GLY A 721 6.20 -20.24 7.87
N PRO A 722 5.61 -19.08 7.55
CA PRO A 722 5.51 -18.56 6.18
C PRO A 722 6.85 -18.07 5.60
N SER A 723 7.87 -17.91 6.45
CA SER A 723 9.21 -17.44 6.06
C SER A 723 10.15 -18.60 5.75
N PRO A 724 10.99 -18.51 4.71
CA PRO A 724 11.85 -19.61 4.24
C PRO A 724 13.08 -19.88 5.13
N LYS A 725 13.04 -19.58 6.43
CA LYS A 725 14.16 -19.92 7.32
C LYS A 725 14.20 -21.44 7.55
N ASN A 726 14.89 -22.15 6.66
CA ASN A 726 15.26 -23.54 6.83
C ASN A 726 16.31 -23.62 7.95
N GLU A 727 15.88 -23.91 9.18
CA GLU A 727 16.81 -24.29 10.25
C GLU A 727 17.32 -25.73 10.04
N LEU A 728 18.10 -25.94 8.98
CA LEU A 728 18.88 -27.16 8.81
C LEU A 728 20.15 -27.10 9.68
N LEU A 729 20.00 -27.22 11.01
CA LEU A 729 21.11 -27.55 11.92
C LEU A 729 20.77 -28.53 13.05
#